data_AF-A0A970C2D9-F1
#
_entry.id   AF-A0A970C2D9-F1
#
_cell.length_a   1.000
_cell.length_b   1.000
_cell.length_c   1.000
_cell.angle_alpha   90.00
_cell.angle_beta   90.00
_cell.angle_gamma   90.00
#
_symmetry.space_group_name_H-M   'P 1'
#
loop_
_entity.id
_entity.type
_entity.pdbx_description
1 polymer ?
#
loop_
_entity_poly.entity_id
_entity_poly.type
_entity_poly.pdbx_seq_one_letter_code
_entity_poly.pdbx_strand_id
1 'polypeptide(L)'
;DDVYRGSRTEWHPDFHQAFAPSPDWCENMIMYNVKAFNCRAQGFFGHRLRNSAFVNVVYEKSADAYASQYDDLLVNDLWMHVTLVDQTWHWRNDVPLDADACGVYNCVFGSMDILDGADTSGIEIDYNHFSGTSSMGTHKTTGDPQFVNPSADNYELSSNSPAYHTGKYLQCVPADVDGVPYNTSGRNKGCFASGTQQSNQPPVADAGDDQTATDTDGNGWHNFTFDGTGSSDSDGTIVSYVWEYNGNPLATGATPVVGVNLGAHTFELIVTDDDSATDTDSVVITLEEWSVTSSTAWQNFSMTSQSGRFLFEFDAVPNAGDINAVTGVSYGQADTWSEVACIVRFTEAGVIDVRNGGAYDADATLYYSSGATYRVAMTIDVPSHTYSVTVTPEGQSAVTLATDYAFRTEQASVSSLDNWVLNATYAGDSHTVSNVDVTVLNSPPVANAGSDQNVTDSDGNGSQSATLNGTGSSDSDGTIVSHIWKEGLSQIATGAQPSVTLDVGVHAIDLTVTDDDNDTDSDSVVVTVVSRTLTSSSDWPASALPSQTDVFTVEFDMTPSVQGMNGVTGLSYGAADWWDELACIVRFTEANVIEARNGGTYGADATVSYTAQTVYHVRMVVDVPYHTYSVYVTPDGGSEVALATDYAFRTEQQSVSSLDNWTLNETQQTGTHTVGNLTITD
;
A
#
# COMPACT_ATOMS: atom_id res chain seq x y z
N ASP A 1 36.76 64.48 0.20
CA ASP A 1 36.50 65.52 1.21
C ASP A 1 35.95 66.78 0.57
N ASP A 2 34.66 67.01 0.74
CA ASP A 2 34.16 68.38 0.79
C ASP A 2 33.48 68.57 2.14
N VAL A 3 34.24 69.18 3.05
CA VAL A 3 33.82 69.53 4.41
C VAL A 3 33.53 71.02 4.41
N TYR A 4 32.25 71.36 4.59
CA TYR A 4 31.74 72.61 5.15
C TYR A 4 31.98 73.91 4.34
N ARG A 5 30.96 74.37 3.60
CA ARG A 5 30.51 75.78 3.63
C ARG A 5 28.99 75.86 3.68
N GLY A 6 28.50 76.64 4.64
CA GLY A 6 27.08 76.73 4.98
C GLY A 6 26.20 77.32 3.88
N SER A 7 24.95 76.87 3.91
CA SER A 7 23.77 77.23 3.11
C SER A 7 23.61 76.54 1.74
N ARG A 8 22.74 75.50 1.76
CA ARG A 8 21.95 74.90 0.65
C ARG A 8 22.60 73.88 -0.30
N THR A 9 23.27 72.85 0.19
CA THR A 9 23.36 71.56 -0.54
C THR A 9 23.26 70.35 0.41
N GLU A 10 22.26 70.35 1.29
CA GLU A 10 21.79 69.09 1.85
C GLU A 10 21.14 68.32 0.67
N TRP A 11 21.39 67.01 0.50
CA TRP A 11 20.87 66.06 -0.53
C TRP A 11 21.82 65.52 -1.64
N HIS A 12 23.16 65.55 -1.53
CA HIS A 12 24.01 65.00 -2.62
C HIS A 12 25.17 64.09 -2.19
N PRO A 13 24.94 62.78 -1.94
CA PRO A 13 26.01 61.82 -1.66
C PRO A 13 26.59 61.03 -2.85
N ASP A 14 26.22 61.26 -4.12
CA ASP A 14 26.62 60.37 -5.24
C ASP A 14 27.10 61.09 -6.55
N PHE A 15 27.54 62.35 -6.50
CA PHE A 15 27.83 63.18 -7.70
C PHE A 15 29.31 63.21 -8.11
N HIS A 16 29.58 63.30 -9.42
CA HIS A 16 30.81 63.93 -9.90
C HIS A 16 30.53 65.39 -10.25
N GLN A 17 30.96 66.29 -9.36
CA GLN A 17 30.87 67.74 -9.55
C GLN A 17 32.27 68.33 -9.57
N ALA A 18 32.60 69.05 -10.65
CA ALA A 18 33.77 69.93 -10.70
C ALA A 18 33.28 71.35 -10.36
N PHE A 19 33.52 71.81 -9.13
CA PHE A 19 33.10 73.12 -8.67
C PHE A 19 34.27 73.90 -8.07
N ALA A 20 34.47 75.14 -8.55
CA ALA A 20 35.39 76.10 -7.98
C ALA A 20 34.65 77.41 -7.64
N PRO A 21 34.79 77.95 -6.41
CA PRO A 21 34.21 79.25 -6.07
C PRO A 21 34.92 80.38 -6.83
N SER A 22 34.18 81.42 -7.22
CA SER A 22 34.78 82.55 -7.94
C SER A 22 35.86 83.26 -7.09
N PRO A 23 37.06 83.56 -7.64
CA PRO A 23 37.45 83.56 -9.06
C PRO A 23 38.28 82.34 -9.55
N ASP A 24 38.10 81.13 -8.99
CA ASP A 24 38.95 79.95 -9.29
C ASP A 24 38.43 79.06 -10.45
N TRP A 25 39.27 78.12 -10.91
CA TRP A 25 39.02 77.16 -12.00
C TRP A 25 39.20 75.71 -11.54
N CYS A 26 38.41 74.80 -12.10
CA CYS A 26 38.75 73.37 -12.15
C CYS A 26 39.52 73.12 -13.46
N GLU A 27 40.79 72.73 -13.39
CA GLU A 27 41.64 72.60 -14.58
C GLU A 27 42.40 71.29 -14.67
N ASN A 28 42.69 70.84 -15.91
CA ASN A 28 43.49 69.66 -16.23
C ASN A 28 42.91 68.32 -15.70
N MET A 29 41.59 68.18 -15.73
CA MET A 29 40.91 66.96 -15.29
C MET A 29 40.68 66.02 -16.48
N ILE A 30 41.03 64.74 -16.32
CA ILE A 30 40.67 63.70 -17.30
C ILE A 30 39.91 62.59 -16.60
N MET A 31 38.69 62.34 -17.05
CA MET A 31 37.94 61.12 -16.73
C MET A 31 38.00 60.18 -17.91
N TYR A 32 38.49 58.97 -17.67
CA TYR A 32 38.70 57.97 -18.71
C TYR A 32 38.22 56.61 -18.24
N ASN A 33 37.37 55.96 -19.04
CA ASN A 33 36.81 54.62 -18.78
C ASN A 33 36.11 54.51 -17.41
N VAL A 34 35.12 55.36 -17.18
CA VAL A 34 34.35 55.39 -15.93
C VAL A 34 32.99 54.73 -16.14
N LYS A 35 32.65 53.75 -15.29
CA LYS A 35 31.33 53.11 -15.24
C LYS A 35 30.67 53.36 -13.89
N ALA A 36 29.44 53.84 -13.87
CA ALA A 36 28.61 53.80 -12.67
C ALA A 36 27.14 53.57 -13.03
N PHE A 37 26.57 52.53 -12.42
CA PHE A 37 25.23 52.01 -12.73
C PHE A 37 24.35 52.05 -11.47
N ASN A 38 23.04 52.17 -11.67
CA ASN A 38 22.04 52.05 -10.60
C ASN A 38 22.24 52.95 -9.35
N CYS A 39 22.90 54.09 -9.51
CA CYS A 39 23.16 54.98 -8.37
C CYS A 39 21.97 55.89 -8.04
N ARG A 40 21.89 56.29 -6.77
CA ARG A 40 20.74 57.01 -6.21
C ARG A 40 20.68 58.47 -6.66
N ALA A 41 21.82 59.11 -6.94
CA ALA A 41 21.86 60.47 -7.47
C ALA A 41 23.13 60.77 -8.29
N GLN A 42 23.03 60.85 -9.63
CA GLN A 42 24.20 61.04 -10.52
C GLN A 42 23.92 61.98 -11.69
N GLY A 43 24.99 62.62 -12.17
CA GLY A 43 25.06 63.45 -13.37
C GLY A 43 26.41 64.16 -13.41
N PHE A 44 26.80 64.72 -14.57
CA PHE A 44 27.95 65.61 -14.59
C PHE A 44 27.51 67.03 -14.28
N PHE A 45 28.24 67.66 -13.36
CA PHE A 45 28.06 69.06 -12.98
C PHE A 45 29.41 69.77 -13.09
N GLY A 46 29.46 70.87 -13.84
CA GLY A 46 30.67 71.68 -13.95
C GLY A 46 30.39 73.16 -13.67
N HIS A 47 31.35 73.81 -13.01
CA HIS A 47 31.41 75.26 -12.86
C HIS A 47 32.84 75.75 -13.13
N ARG A 48 33.05 76.56 -14.18
CA ARG A 48 34.38 77.03 -14.65
C ARG A 48 35.40 75.91 -14.86
N LEU A 49 35.31 75.22 -16.00
CA LEU A 49 36.18 74.10 -16.34
C LEU A 49 37.19 74.53 -17.42
N ARG A 50 38.42 74.02 -17.34
CA ARG A 50 39.45 74.29 -18.33
C ARG A 50 40.34 73.09 -18.60
N ASN A 51 40.79 72.93 -19.84
CA ASN A 51 41.78 71.92 -20.25
C ASN A 51 41.41 70.49 -19.80
N SER A 52 40.13 70.14 -19.80
CA SER A 52 39.64 68.89 -19.23
C SER A 52 38.98 67.98 -20.27
N ALA A 53 38.98 66.67 -20.04
CA ALA A 53 38.39 65.71 -20.95
C ALA A 53 37.61 64.60 -20.24
N PHE A 54 36.48 64.21 -20.82
CA PHE A 54 35.66 63.08 -20.41
C PHE A 54 35.56 62.11 -21.58
N VAL A 55 36.06 60.88 -21.38
CA VAL A 55 36.24 59.91 -22.45
C VAL A 55 35.78 58.53 -22.01
N ASN A 56 34.88 57.91 -22.78
CA ASN A 56 34.30 56.59 -22.48
C ASN A 56 33.73 56.54 -21.05
N VAL A 57 32.71 57.34 -20.79
CA VAL A 57 32.07 57.40 -19.47
C VAL A 57 30.62 56.97 -19.61
N VAL A 58 30.15 56.06 -18.76
CA VAL A 58 28.73 55.70 -18.66
C VAL A 58 28.18 56.00 -17.27
N TYR A 59 27.04 56.67 -17.29
CA TYR A 59 26.21 56.89 -16.12
C TYR A 59 24.77 56.49 -16.41
N GLU A 60 24.24 55.64 -15.54
CA GLU A 60 22.84 55.25 -15.53
C GLU A 60 22.21 55.61 -14.19
N LYS A 61 21.04 56.25 -14.25
CA LYS A 61 20.36 56.86 -13.12
C LYS A 61 19.18 55.99 -12.66
N SER A 62 18.97 55.90 -11.35
CA SER A 62 17.68 55.48 -10.76
C SER A 62 16.67 56.64 -10.70
N ALA A 63 15.36 56.35 -10.78
CA ALA A 63 14.27 57.22 -11.26
C ALA A 63 14.16 58.71 -10.79
N ASP A 64 14.88 59.20 -9.77
CA ASP A 64 14.59 60.49 -9.11
C ASP A 64 15.70 61.58 -9.14
N ALA A 65 16.85 61.38 -9.79
CA ALA A 65 17.96 62.36 -9.84
C ALA A 65 17.78 63.57 -10.81
N TYR A 66 18.55 64.64 -10.61
CA TYR A 66 18.54 65.86 -11.44
C TYR A 66 19.14 65.62 -12.84
N ALA A 67 18.79 66.48 -13.81
CA ALA A 67 19.45 66.52 -15.12
C ALA A 67 20.93 66.88 -14.96
N SER A 68 21.78 66.34 -15.84
CA SER A 68 23.19 66.75 -15.88
C SER A 68 23.29 68.17 -16.45
N GLN A 69 24.21 68.99 -15.95
CA GLN A 69 24.24 70.41 -16.31
C GLN A 69 25.62 71.04 -16.23
N TYR A 70 25.76 72.17 -16.90
CA TYR A 70 26.94 73.01 -16.84
C TYR A 70 26.60 74.49 -16.63
N ASP A 71 27.38 75.16 -15.78
CA ASP A 71 27.17 76.54 -15.32
C ASP A 71 28.52 77.31 -15.41
N ASP A 72 28.54 78.57 -15.86
CA ASP A 72 29.75 79.44 -16.02
C ASP A 72 30.72 79.06 -17.20
N LEU A 73 32.02 79.44 -17.19
CA LEU A 73 32.95 79.44 -18.34
C LEU A 73 33.68 78.10 -18.68
N LEU A 74 33.56 77.60 -19.92
CA LEU A 74 34.40 76.48 -20.45
C LEU A 74 35.58 77.01 -21.25
N VAL A 75 36.73 76.34 -21.14
CA VAL A 75 37.92 76.68 -21.94
C VAL A 75 38.70 75.42 -22.28
N ASN A 76 38.69 75.01 -23.55
CA ASN A 76 39.44 73.86 -24.07
C ASN A 76 39.06 72.53 -23.40
N ASP A 77 37.77 72.20 -23.42
CA ASP A 77 37.23 70.96 -22.83
C ASP A 77 36.71 69.98 -23.90
N LEU A 78 36.75 68.68 -23.60
CA LEU A 78 36.43 67.62 -24.59
C LEU A 78 35.60 66.47 -24.00
N TRP A 79 34.51 66.14 -24.68
CA TRP A 79 33.54 65.14 -24.27
C TRP A 79 33.41 64.13 -25.41
N MET A 80 33.85 62.91 -25.18
CA MET A 80 33.92 61.89 -26.21
C MET A 80 33.35 60.58 -25.70
N HIS A 81 32.44 59.97 -26.45
CA HIS A 81 31.92 58.65 -26.11
C HIS A 81 31.34 58.61 -24.68
N VAL A 82 30.59 59.64 -24.28
CA VAL A 82 29.88 59.68 -23.00
C VAL A 82 28.46 59.14 -23.20
N THR A 83 28.05 58.18 -22.39
CA THR A 83 26.71 57.60 -22.36
C THR A 83 26.00 58.06 -21.09
N LEU A 84 25.04 58.98 -21.21
CA LEU A 84 24.11 59.30 -20.15
C LEU A 84 22.77 58.64 -20.47
N VAL A 85 22.48 57.52 -19.80
CA VAL A 85 21.31 56.70 -20.09
C VAL A 85 20.05 57.46 -19.69
N ASP A 86 19.25 57.83 -20.69
CA ASP A 86 17.99 58.56 -20.56
C ASP A 86 18.04 59.86 -19.74
N GLN A 87 19.21 60.49 -19.63
CA GLN A 87 19.36 61.77 -18.94
C GLN A 87 19.41 62.96 -19.90
N THR A 88 18.88 64.09 -19.45
CA THR A 88 18.98 65.36 -20.18
C THR A 88 20.25 66.12 -19.78
N TRP A 89 20.95 66.67 -20.77
CA TRP A 89 22.06 67.62 -20.60
C TRP A 89 21.59 69.06 -20.70
N HIS A 90 21.82 69.90 -19.68
CA HIS A 90 21.43 71.30 -19.68
C HIS A 90 22.64 72.25 -19.74
N TRP A 91 22.59 73.21 -20.66
CA TRP A 91 23.48 74.36 -20.70
C TRP A 91 22.86 75.54 -19.93
N ARG A 92 23.54 76.07 -18.89
CA ARG A 92 23.05 77.14 -17.99
C ARG A 92 24.11 78.23 -17.71
N ASN A 93 24.79 78.73 -18.73
CA ASN A 93 25.85 79.72 -18.56
C ASN A 93 25.43 81.14 -19.02
N ASP A 94 25.62 82.15 -18.17
CA ASP A 94 25.33 83.57 -18.45
C ASP A 94 26.53 84.38 -19.02
N VAL A 95 27.67 83.74 -19.29
CA VAL A 95 28.94 84.38 -19.70
C VAL A 95 29.37 83.93 -21.10
N PRO A 96 29.86 84.82 -21.98
CA PRO A 96 30.35 84.43 -23.31
C PRO A 96 31.49 83.41 -23.25
N LEU A 97 31.43 82.38 -24.10
CA LEU A 97 32.46 81.34 -24.20
C LEU A 97 33.60 81.76 -25.15
N ASP A 98 34.80 81.24 -24.92
CA ASP A 98 35.90 81.36 -25.88
C ASP A 98 35.54 80.63 -27.19
N ALA A 99 36.12 81.07 -28.32
CA ALA A 99 36.05 80.32 -29.56
C ALA A 99 36.74 78.96 -29.36
N ASP A 100 36.03 77.86 -29.63
CA ASP A 100 36.46 76.48 -29.38
C ASP A 100 36.57 76.11 -27.87
N ALA A 101 35.64 76.61 -27.07
CA ALA A 101 35.57 76.33 -25.64
C ALA A 101 35.35 74.85 -25.29
N CYS A 102 34.51 74.12 -26.05
CA CYS A 102 34.20 72.73 -25.75
C CYS A 102 33.79 71.92 -26.98
N GLY A 103 34.25 70.67 -27.08
CA GLY A 103 33.82 69.71 -28.10
C GLY A 103 33.05 68.53 -27.51
N VAL A 104 31.90 68.17 -28.09
CA VAL A 104 31.06 67.04 -27.68
C VAL A 104 30.80 66.11 -28.85
N TYR A 105 31.38 64.90 -28.80
CA TYR A 105 31.41 63.96 -29.90
C TYR A 105 31.06 62.52 -29.50
N ASN A 106 30.31 61.84 -30.35
CA ASN A 106 29.96 60.42 -30.20
C ASN A 106 29.30 60.08 -28.86
N CYS A 107 28.62 61.02 -28.21
CA CYS A 107 27.93 60.77 -26.96
C CYS A 107 26.49 60.27 -27.21
N VAL A 108 25.93 59.59 -26.21
CA VAL A 108 24.53 59.16 -26.15
C VAL A 108 23.87 59.87 -24.97
N PHE A 109 22.81 60.61 -25.24
CA PHE A 109 22.04 61.35 -24.26
C PHE A 109 20.55 61.01 -24.37
N GLY A 110 19.79 61.29 -23.30
CA GLY A 110 18.35 61.44 -23.41
C GLY A 110 18.02 62.65 -24.26
N SER A 111 18.27 63.85 -23.72
CA SER A 111 17.98 65.12 -24.38
C SER A 111 19.12 66.12 -24.17
N MET A 112 19.14 67.22 -24.91
CA MET A 112 20.06 68.34 -24.64
C MET A 112 19.39 69.68 -24.87
N ASP A 113 19.37 70.52 -23.83
CA ASP A 113 18.64 71.79 -23.81
C ASP A 113 19.52 72.98 -23.43
N ILE A 114 19.17 74.14 -23.98
CA ILE A 114 19.67 75.44 -23.55
C ILE A 114 18.65 76.02 -22.58
N LEU A 115 19.09 76.32 -21.36
CA LEU A 115 18.27 76.96 -20.33
C LEU A 115 18.78 78.37 -20.05
N ASP A 116 17.90 79.22 -19.54
CA ASP A 116 18.18 80.59 -19.06
C ASP A 116 18.90 81.51 -20.08
N GLY A 117 18.82 81.19 -21.37
CA GLY A 117 19.42 82.00 -22.45
C GLY A 117 20.92 81.77 -22.65
N ALA A 118 21.43 80.62 -22.20
CA ALA A 118 22.86 80.34 -22.21
C ALA A 118 23.54 80.47 -23.58
N ASP A 119 24.74 81.06 -23.60
CA ASP A 119 25.55 81.19 -24.81
C ASP A 119 26.31 79.89 -25.11
N THR A 120 25.99 79.25 -26.24
CA THR A 120 26.66 78.04 -26.72
C THR A 120 27.52 78.27 -27.96
N SER A 121 27.82 79.54 -28.31
CA SER A 121 28.51 79.88 -29.57
C SER A 121 29.94 79.35 -29.67
N GLY A 122 30.58 79.01 -28.55
CA GLY A 122 31.90 78.39 -28.46
C GLY A 122 31.90 76.86 -28.34
N ILE A 123 30.75 76.19 -28.45
CA ILE A 123 30.62 74.73 -28.25
C ILE A 123 30.39 74.03 -29.60
N GLU A 124 31.26 73.08 -29.93
CA GLU A 124 31.07 72.18 -31.06
C GLU A 124 30.36 70.90 -30.62
N ILE A 125 29.15 70.66 -31.14
CA ILE A 125 28.34 69.47 -30.85
C ILE A 125 28.11 68.73 -32.16
N ASP A 126 28.69 67.53 -32.30
CA ASP A 126 28.66 66.78 -33.56
C ASP A 126 28.65 65.26 -33.32
N TYR A 127 27.97 64.49 -34.17
CA TYR A 127 27.90 63.01 -34.09
C TYR A 127 27.34 62.43 -32.78
N ASN A 128 26.46 63.13 -32.07
CA ASN A 128 25.81 62.60 -30.86
C ASN A 128 24.49 61.86 -31.16
N HIS A 129 23.98 61.09 -30.21
CA HIS A 129 22.70 60.40 -30.26
C HIS A 129 21.77 60.88 -29.15
N PHE A 130 20.46 60.98 -29.44
CA PHE A 130 19.44 61.48 -28.51
C PHE A 130 18.21 60.57 -28.50
N SER A 131 17.86 60.02 -27.33
CA SER A 131 16.67 59.16 -27.16
C SER A 131 15.38 59.93 -26.84
N GLY A 132 15.51 61.16 -26.35
CA GLY A 132 14.44 62.04 -25.89
C GLY A 132 14.01 63.10 -26.91
N THR A 133 13.31 64.12 -26.42
CA THR A 133 12.54 65.07 -27.26
C THR A 133 13.34 66.23 -27.83
N SER A 134 14.49 66.57 -27.24
CA SER A 134 15.35 67.66 -27.73
C SER A 134 16.72 67.15 -28.12
N SER A 135 17.27 67.72 -29.20
CA SER A 135 18.56 67.30 -29.75
C SER A 135 19.31 68.48 -30.34
N MET A 136 20.63 68.47 -30.20
CA MET A 136 21.51 69.59 -30.56
C MET A 136 22.66 69.14 -31.46
N GLY A 137 23.21 70.06 -32.25
CA GLY A 137 24.37 69.80 -33.09
C GLY A 137 24.09 69.17 -34.46
N THR A 138 25.16 68.81 -35.17
CA THR A 138 25.17 68.21 -36.52
C THR A 138 25.49 66.71 -36.48
N HIS A 139 25.25 65.99 -37.60
CA HIS A 139 25.41 64.53 -37.74
C HIS A 139 24.79 63.67 -36.61
N LYS A 140 23.78 64.24 -35.96
CA LYS A 140 23.07 63.60 -34.86
C LYS A 140 22.13 62.50 -35.35
N THR A 141 21.88 61.55 -34.48
CA THR A 141 20.87 60.50 -34.65
C THR A 141 19.86 60.60 -33.52
N THR A 142 18.62 60.19 -33.77
CA THR A 142 17.53 60.25 -32.78
C THR A 142 16.74 58.94 -32.78
N GLY A 143 16.09 58.61 -31.66
CA GLY A 143 15.29 57.40 -31.51
C GLY A 143 15.78 56.54 -30.35
N ASP A 144 15.15 55.40 -30.11
CA ASP A 144 15.59 54.46 -29.07
C ASP A 144 17.05 54.02 -29.35
N PRO A 145 17.98 54.13 -28.38
CA PRO A 145 19.36 53.67 -28.55
C PRO A 145 19.44 52.14 -28.67
N GLN A 146 18.41 51.38 -28.28
CA GLN A 146 18.34 49.92 -28.39
C GLN A 146 19.55 49.23 -27.76
N PHE A 147 19.77 49.49 -26.47
CA PHE A 147 20.78 48.79 -25.68
C PHE A 147 20.46 47.29 -25.57
N VAL A 148 21.48 46.44 -25.58
CA VAL A 148 21.35 44.97 -25.62
C VAL A 148 20.66 44.42 -24.36
N ASN A 149 21.15 44.77 -23.16
CA ASN A 149 20.56 44.32 -21.92
C ASN A 149 20.84 45.32 -20.77
N PRO A 150 20.17 46.48 -20.78
CA PRO A 150 20.40 47.52 -19.78
C PRO A 150 20.09 47.05 -18.35
N SER A 151 19.15 46.11 -18.15
CA SER A 151 18.86 45.53 -16.83
C SER A 151 20.00 44.71 -16.23
N ALA A 152 20.97 44.29 -17.05
CA ALA A 152 22.20 43.62 -16.62
C ALA A 152 23.43 44.54 -16.73
N ASP A 153 23.23 45.87 -16.72
CA ASP A 153 24.26 46.89 -16.90
C ASP A 153 25.01 46.82 -18.25
N ASN A 154 24.41 46.16 -19.26
CA ASN A 154 24.96 46.05 -20.61
C ASN A 154 24.34 47.12 -21.53
N TYR A 155 25.08 48.21 -21.71
CA TYR A 155 24.74 49.35 -22.56
C TYR A 155 25.40 49.32 -23.95
N GLU A 156 25.78 48.13 -24.43
CA GLU A 156 26.13 47.97 -25.84
C GLU A 156 24.93 48.26 -26.74
N LEU A 157 25.16 48.90 -27.88
CA LEU A 157 24.12 49.13 -28.87
C LEU A 157 23.88 47.87 -29.69
N SER A 158 22.62 47.46 -29.83
CA SER A 158 22.25 46.42 -30.81
C SER A 158 22.52 46.89 -32.24
N SER A 159 22.64 45.93 -33.17
CA SER A 159 22.87 46.21 -34.59
C SER A 159 21.74 46.98 -35.28
N ASN A 160 20.54 47.02 -34.69
CA ASN A 160 19.41 47.78 -35.19
C ASN A 160 19.40 49.25 -34.72
N SER A 161 20.26 49.59 -33.76
CA SER A 161 20.29 50.92 -33.18
C SER A 161 20.63 51.98 -34.23
N PRO A 162 19.91 53.12 -34.25
CA PRO A 162 20.30 54.27 -35.09
C PRO A 162 21.67 54.87 -34.70
N ALA A 163 22.18 54.57 -33.49
CA ALA A 163 23.51 54.98 -33.04
C ALA A 163 24.63 53.97 -33.42
N TYR A 164 24.28 52.81 -33.97
CA TYR A 164 25.22 51.76 -34.35
C TYR A 164 26.02 52.16 -35.60
N HIS A 165 27.36 52.17 -35.50
CA HIS A 165 28.29 52.55 -36.58
C HIS A 165 28.08 53.94 -37.21
N THR A 166 27.36 54.86 -36.56
CA THR A 166 27.07 56.22 -37.07
C THR A 166 27.91 57.34 -36.44
N GLY A 167 28.94 57.01 -35.65
CA GLY A 167 29.84 57.93 -34.97
C GLY A 167 31.06 58.38 -35.80
N LYS A 168 31.68 59.47 -35.36
CA LYS A 168 32.91 60.08 -35.91
C LYS A 168 34.14 59.27 -35.54
N TYR A 169 35.11 59.13 -36.43
CA TYR A 169 36.41 58.57 -36.07
C TYR A 169 37.22 59.57 -35.23
N LEU A 170 37.53 59.20 -33.98
CA LEU A 170 38.34 59.99 -33.06
C LEU A 170 39.63 59.21 -32.77
N GLN A 171 40.76 59.64 -33.33
CA GLN A 171 42.04 58.94 -33.21
C GLN A 171 42.52 58.84 -31.74
N CYS A 172 42.14 59.81 -30.91
CA CYS A 172 42.49 59.87 -29.49
C CYS A 172 41.72 58.88 -28.60
N VAL A 173 40.75 58.13 -29.14
CA VAL A 173 39.97 57.13 -28.39
C VAL A 173 40.08 55.77 -29.10
N PRO A 174 41.08 54.92 -28.81
CA PRO A 174 41.35 53.71 -29.61
C PRO A 174 40.42 52.53 -29.29
N ALA A 175 39.88 52.47 -28.08
CA ALA A 175 39.05 51.39 -27.58
C ALA A 175 37.93 51.95 -26.70
N ASP A 176 36.93 51.14 -26.43
CA ASP A 176 35.78 51.46 -25.61
C ASP A 176 36.07 51.38 -24.11
N VAL A 177 35.02 51.51 -23.30
CA VAL A 177 35.12 51.50 -21.83
C VAL A 177 35.66 50.18 -21.27
N ASP A 178 35.48 49.05 -21.98
CA ASP A 178 35.97 47.72 -21.61
C ASP A 178 37.29 47.34 -22.29
N GLY A 179 37.86 48.26 -23.08
CA GLY A 179 39.09 48.02 -23.82
C GLY A 179 38.90 47.29 -25.14
N VAL A 180 37.67 47.12 -25.61
CA VAL A 180 37.36 46.59 -26.94
C VAL A 180 37.69 47.64 -27.99
N PRO A 181 38.54 47.36 -28.99
CA PRO A 181 38.89 48.33 -30.02
C PRO A 181 37.66 48.78 -30.82
N TYR A 182 37.51 50.09 -31.02
CA TYR A 182 36.45 50.60 -31.90
C TYR A 182 36.76 50.28 -33.37
N ASN A 183 35.74 49.81 -34.11
CA ASN A 183 35.84 49.55 -35.54
C ASN A 183 36.20 50.84 -36.32
N THR A 184 37.08 50.71 -37.32
CA THR A 184 37.50 51.80 -38.21
C THR A 184 36.50 52.10 -39.34
N SER A 185 35.58 51.17 -39.62
CA SER A 185 34.60 51.25 -40.73
C SER A 185 33.28 51.94 -40.36
N GLY A 186 33.15 52.37 -39.11
CA GLY A 186 31.98 53.04 -38.53
C GLY A 186 32.00 52.85 -37.01
N ARG A 187 32.01 53.93 -36.24
CA ARG A 187 32.09 53.86 -34.77
C ARG A 187 30.71 53.91 -34.16
N ASN A 188 30.50 53.22 -33.06
CA ASN A 188 29.30 53.42 -32.25
C ASN A 188 29.37 54.79 -31.56
N LYS A 189 28.20 55.40 -31.38
CA LYS A 189 28.04 56.49 -30.41
C LYS A 189 27.85 55.85 -29.03
N GLY A 190 28.25 56.54 -27.97
CA GLY A 190 28.35 55.99 -26.62
C GLY A 190 29.70 55.32 -26.35
N CYS A 191 29.89 54.87 -25.12
CA CYS A 191 31.15 54.39 -24.58
C CYS A 191 31.49 52.92 -24.85
N PHE A 192 30.65 52.18 -25.59
CA PHE A 192 30.85 50.76 -25.91
C PHE A 192 31.08 50.55 -27.41
N ALA A 193 32.05 49.72 -27.78
CA ALA A 193 32.27 49.27 -29.14
C ALA A 193 31.18 48.26 -29.52
N SER A 194 31.06 47.95 -30.81
CA SER A 194 30.23 46.82 -31.22
C SER A 194 30.94 45.55 -30.78
N GLY A 195 30.48 44.93 -29.69
CA GLY A 195 30.92 43.59 -29.31
C GLY A 195 30.72 42.64 -30.50
N THR A 196 31.67 41.74 -30.73
CA THR A 196 31.40 40.56 -31.54
C THR A 196 30.31 39.79 -30.81
N GLN A 197 29.06 39.88 -31.27
CA GLN A 197 28.04 38.92 -30.86
C GLN A 197 28.55 37.53 -31.25
N GLN A 198 29.03 36.75 -30.28
CA GLN A 198 28.93 35.31 -30.40
C GLN A 198 27.45 35.02 -30.13
N SER A 199 26.75 34.56 -31.16
CA SER A 199 25.42 33.97 -30.99
C SER A 199 25.60 32.73 -30.13
N ASN A 200 24.81 32.58 -29.06
CA ASN A 200 24.77 31.34 -28.28
C ASN A 200 24.57 30.13 -29.23
N GLN A 201 25.37 29.08 -29.07
CA GLN A 201 25.14 27.78 -29.70
C GLN A 201 24.49 26.86 -28.67
N PRO A 202 23.36 26.19 -29.00
CA PRO A 202 22.77 25.22 -28.10
C PRO A 202 23.78 24.16 -27.65
N PRO A 203 23.62 23.59 -26.44
CA PRO A 203 24.46 22.48 -26.00
C PRO A 203 24.29 21.28 -26.94
N VAL A 204 25.18 20.31 -26.83
CA VAL A 204 25.03 18.98 -27.44
C VAL A 204 24.75 17.99 -26.33
N ALA A 205 23.56 17.41 -26.33
CA ALA A 205 23.18 16.36 -25.38
C ALA A 205 23.81 15.01 -25.80
N ASP A 206 24.25 14.25 -24.80
CA ASP A 206 24.74 12.88 -24.95
C ASP A 206 24.22 12.08 -23.75
N ALA A 207 23.30 11.16 -24.00
CA ALA A 207 22.64 10.32 -23.00
C ALA A 207 23.44 9.05 -22.65
N GLY A 208 24.62 8.87 -23.27
CA GLY A 208 25.47 7.71 -23.10
C GLY A 208 25.02 6.50 -23.92
N ASP A 209 25.76 5.40 -23.78
CA ASP A 209 25.47 4.14 -24.48
C ASP A 209 24.22 3.44 -23.91
N ASP A 210 23.51 2.71 -24.78
CA ASP A 210 22.43 1.79 -24.38
C ASP A 210 22.90 0.78 -23.32
N GLN A 211 22.06 0.48 -22.34
CA GLN A 211 22.39 -0.42 -21.23
C GLN A 211 21.51 -1.67 -21.24
N THR A 212 22.10 -2.81 -20.87
CA THR A 212 21.38 -4.07 -20.71
C THR A 212 21.82 -4.76 -19.41
N ALA A 213 20.85 -5.25 -18.64
CA ALA A 213 21.08 -6.07 -17.45
C ALA A 213 20.10 -7.26 -17.43
N THR A 214 20.37 -8.25 -16.60
CA THR A 214 19.49 -9.41 -16.39
C THR A 214 18.90 -9.36 -14.99
N ASP A 215 17.59 -9.62 -14.88
CA ASP A 215 16.85 -9.72 -13.62
C ASP A 215 17.17 -11.02 -12.87
N THR A 216 18.32 -11.05 -12.18
CA THR A 216 18.82 -12.27 -11.54
C THR A 216 18.07 -12.68 -10.27
N ASP A 217 17.30 -11.78 -9.66
CA ASP A 217 16.52 -12.07 -8.45
C ASP A 217 15.01 -12.24 -8.74
N GLY A 218 14.59 -12.06 -9.99
CA GLY A 218 13.24 -12.39 -10.47
C GLY A 218 12.17 -11.44 -9.96
N ASN A 219 12.56 -10.24 -9.48
CA ASN A 219 11.63 -9.28 -8.92
C ASN A 219 11.02 -8.35 -9.99
N GLY A 220 11.45 -8.48 -11.26
CA GLY A 220 11.03 -7.68 -12.40
C GLY A 220 11.60 -6.26 -12.43
N TRP A 221 12.67 -5.97 -11.69
CA TRP A 221 13.15 -4.61 -11.41
C TRP A 221 14.67 -4.52 -11.18
N HIS A 222 15.32 -3.49 -11.74
CA HIS A 222 16.75 -3.26 -11.57
C HIS A 222 17.11 -1.76 -11.59
N ASN A 223 18.12 -1.37 -10.81
CA ASN A 223 18.65 -0.01 -10.81
C ASN A 223 19.73 0.17 -11.90
N PHE A 224 19.54 1.14 -12.78
CA PHE A 224 20.53 1.57 -13.77
C PHE A 224 21.10 2.94 -13.39
N THR A 225 22.38 3.16 -13.68
CA THR A 225 23.01 4.48 -13.56
C THR A 225 23.01 5.10 -14.94
N PHE A 226 22.28 6.20 -15.12
CA PHE A 226 22.29 6.93 -16.39
C PHE A 226 23.55 7.81 -16.45
N ASP A 227 24.04 8.13 -17.65
CA ASP A 227 25.27 8.91 -17.82
C ASP A 227 25.13 9.97 -18.91
N GLY A 228 24.81 11.19 -18.49
CA GLY A 228 24.76 12.38 -19.34
C GLY A 228 26.08 13.14 -19.41
N THR A 229 27.16 12.64 -18.81
CA THR A 229 28.41 13.41 -18.64
C THR A 229 29.18 13.66 -19.93
N GLY A 230 28.81 12.98 -21.02
CA GLY A 230 29.30 13.24 -22.37
C GLY A 230 28.76 14.54 -22.99
N SER A 231 27.71 15.11 -22.42
CA SER A 231 27.09 16.34 -22.92
C SER A 231 28.06 17.52 -22.85
N SER A 232 28.01 18.41 -23.83
CA SER A 232 28.97 19.52 -23.93
C SER A 232 28.33 20.81 -24.45
N ASP A 233 28.95 21.93 -24.13
CA ASP A 233 28.61 23.25 -24.64
C ASP A 233 29.91 23.90 -25.15
N SER A 234 29.86 24.47 -26.35
CA SER A 234 31.03 24.93 -27.09
C SER A 234 31.42 26.38 -26.77
N ASP A 235 30.48 27.17 -26.28
CA ASP A 235 30.61 28.59 -25.97
C ASP A 235 30.15 28.97 -24.56
N GLY A 236 29.51 28.05 -23.83
CA GLY A 236 29.08 28.24 -22.44
C GLY A 236 29.31 27.04 -21.52
N THR A 237 28.43 26.90 -20.53
CA THR A 237 28.40 25.79 -19.57
C THR A 237 26.99 25.21 -19.43
N ILE A 238 26.90 23.88 -19.28
CA ILE A 238 25.63 23.22 -18.98
C ILE A 238 25.21 23.49 -17.53
N VAL A 239 23.99 23.98 -17.34
CA VAL A 239 23.42 24.30 -16.02
C VAL A 239 22.32 23.32 -15.57
N SER A 240 21.77 22.51 -16.48
CA SER A 240 20.69 21.57 -16.18
C SER A 240 20.78 20.27 -16.97
N TYR A 241 20.42 19.17 -16.30
CA TYR A 241 20.20 17.84 -16.87
C TYR A 241 18.87 17.32 -16.35
N VAL A 242 17.92 17.04 -17.24
CA VAL A 242 16.60 16.49 -16.90
C VAL A 242 16.39 15.23 -17.72
N TRP A 243 16.10 14.12 -17.04
CA TRP A 243 15.76 12.85 -17.67
C TRP A 243 14.25 12.68 -17.67
N GLU A 244 13.68 12.30 -18.80
CA GLU A 244 12.25 12.07 -18.98
C GLU A 244 11.96 10.63 -19.41
N TYR A 245 10.77 10.16 -19.02
CA TYR A 245 10.19 8.91 -19.53
C TYR A 245 8.78 9.17 -20.02
N ASN A 246 8.52 8.87 -21.29
CA ASN A 246 7.26 9.19 -21.98
C ASN A 246 6.84 10.67 -21.83
N GLY A 247 7.79 11.60 -21.96
CA GLY A 247 7.57 13.05 -21.90
C GLY A 247 7.24 13.59 -20.50
N ASN A 248 7.58 12.84 -19.45
CA ASN A 248 7.42 13.29 -18.06
C ASN A 248 8.78 13.30 -17.35
N PRO A 249 9.13 14.36 -16.62
CA PRO A 249 10.34 14.42 -15.81
C PRO A 249 10.42 13.26 -14.81
N LEU A 250 11.54 12.53 -14.85
CA LEU A 250 11.82 11.36 -14.03
C LEU A 250 12.94 11.63 -13.02
N ALA A 251 14.05 12.19 -13.47
CA ALA A 251 15.23 12.45 -12.65
C ALA A 251 15.99 13.69 -13.12
N THR A 252 16.88 14.22 -12.28
CA THR A 252 17.74 15.36 -12.60
C THR A 252 19.19 15.06 -12.26
N GLY A 253 20.12 15.74 -12.92
CA GLY A 253 21.56 15.58 -12.75
C GLY A 253 22.19 14.73 -13.85
N ALA A 254 23.51 14.81 -13.98
CA ALA A 254 24.24 14.13 -15.05
C ALA A 254 24.32 12.60 -14.86
N THR A 255 24.34 12.09 -13.63
CA THR A 255 24.45 10.65 -13.35
C THR A 255 23.43 10.14 -12.31
N PRO A 256 22.12 10.24 -12.56
CA PRO A 256 21.12 9.74 -11.64
C PRO A 256 21.04 8.21 -11.68
N VAL A 257 20.56 7.61 -10.58
CA VAL A 257 20.22 6.18 -10.51
C VAL A 257 18.70 6.05 -10.63
N VAL A 258 18.25 5.21 -11.57
CA VAL A 258 16.85 5.03 -11.93
C VAL A 258 16.49 3.55 -11.87
N GLY A 259 15.40 3.22 -11.17
CA GLY A 259 14.83 1.88 -11.17
C GLY A 259 14.00 1.64 -12.43
N VAL A 260 14.29 0.58 -13.17
CA VAL A 260 13.65 0.22 -14.44
C VAL A 260 13.06 -1.18 -14.31
N ASN A 261 11.83 -1.34 -14.80
CA ASN A 261 11.15 -2.64 -14.81
C ASN A 261 11.64 -3.51 -15.96
N LEU A 262 11.26 -4.79 -15.93
CA LEU A 262 11.52 -5.75 -16.99
C LEU A 262 11.06 -5.22 -18.36
N GLY A 263 11.90 -5.39 -19.38
CA GLY A 263 11.67 -4.96 -20.74
C GLY A 263 12.62 -3.86 -21.23
N ALA A 264 12.40 -3.43 -22.47
CA ALA A 264 13.16 -2.36 -23.11
C ALA A 264 12.40 -1.02 -22.98
N HIS A 265 13.10 0.00 -22.49
CA HIS A 265 12.57 1.33 -22.23
C HIS A 265 13.48 2.39 -22.84
N THR A 266 12.89 3.37 -23.53
CA THR A 266 13.63 4.52 -24.07
C THR A 266 13.44 5.72 -23.15
N PHE A 267 14.54 6.31 -22.70
CA PHE A 267 14.59 7.51 -21.86
C PHE A 267 15.20 8.67 -22.64
N GLU A 268 14.74 9.89 -22.39
CA GLU A 268 15.22 11.10 -23.05
C GLU A 268 15.96 11.98 -22.04
N LEU A 269 17.17 12.42 -22.36
CA LEU A 269 17.93 13.43 -21.65
C LEU A 269 17.69 14.79 -22.31
N ILE A 270 17.33 15.79 -21.52
CA ILE A 270 17.25 17.20 -21.90
C ILE A 270 18.34 17.96 -21.16
N VAL A 271 19.19 18.65 -21.91
CA VAL A 271 20.32 19.45 -21.41
C VAL A 271 20.03 20.93 -21.63
N THR A 272 20.37 21.80 -20.67
CA THR A 272 20.21 23.27 -20.80
C THR A 272 21.52 23.99 -20.48
N ASP A 273 21.91 24.96 -21.32
CA ASP A 273 23.09 25.81 -21.12
C ASP A 273 22.81 27.05 -20.24
N ASP A 274 23.87 27.83 -19.93
CA ASP A 274 23.80 29.05 -19.13
C ASP A 274 23.12 30.23 -19.83
N ASP A 275 22.83 30.09 -21.13
CA ASP A 275 22.07 31.02 -21.97
C ASP A 275 20.64 30.52 -22.27
N SER A 276 20.18 29.49 -21.54
CA SER A 276 18.84 28.89 -21.59
C SER A 276 18.46 28.19 -22.90
N ALA A 277 19.41 27.87 -23.78
CA ALA A 277 19.16 26.98 -24.91
C ALA A 277 19.25 25.51 -24.47
N THR A 278 18.60 24.63 -25.24
CA THR A 278 18.44 23.22 -24.89
C THR A 278 18.72 22.30 -26.06
N ASP A 279 19.19 21.09 -25.76
CA ASP A 279 19.29 19.98 -26.70
C ASP A 279 18.89 18.66 -26.02
N THR A 280 18.60 17.63 -26.82
CA THR A 280 18.06 16.35 -26.33
C THR A 280 18.76 15.15 -26.96
N ASP A 281 18.94 14.09 -26.18
CA ASP A 281 19.41 12.79 -26.66
C ASP A 281 18.68 11.64 -25.95
N SER A 282 18.71 10.43 -26.49
CA SER A 282 17.97 9.28 -25.95
C SER A 282 18.85 8.06 -25.69
N VAL A 283 18.53 7.31 -24.63
CA VAL A 283 19.18 6.04 -24.29
C VAL A 283 18.14 4.93 -24.16
N VAL A 284 18.45 3.73 -24.64
CA VAL A 284 17.65 2.52 -24.44
C VAL A 284 18.21 1.71 -23.28
N ILE A 285 17.36 1.45 -22.30
CA ILE A 285 17.67 0.60 -21.14
C ILE A 285 16.83 -0.66 -21.23
N THR A 286 17.49 -1.82 -21.23
CA THR A 286 16.84 -3.12 -21.31
C THR A 286 17.13 -3.93 -20.05
N LEU A 287 16.09 -4.29 -19.31
CA LEU A 287 16.17 -5.32 -18.27
C LEU A 287 15.61 -6.62 -18.86
N GLU A 288 16.49 -7.58 -19.10
CA GLU A 288 16.13 -8.90 -19.60
C GLU A 288 15.76 -9.84 -18.46
N GLU A 289 14.78 -10.69 -18.72
CA GLU A 289 14.34 -11.68 -17.75
C GLU A 289 15.42 -12.75 -17.57
N TRP A 290 15.66 -13.18 -16.33
CA TRP A 290 16.52 -14.33 -16.11
C TRP A 290 15.88 -15.59 -16.68
N SER A 291 16.64 -16.29 -17.51
CA SER A 291 16.23 -17.56 -18.09
C SER A 291 17.38 -18.55 -18.13
N VAL A 292 17.02 -19.83 -18.11
CA VAL A 292 17.97 -20.94 -18.25
C VAL A 292 17.48 -21.89 -19.34
N THR A 293 18.38 -22.22 -20.26
CA THR A 293 18.14 -23.25 -21.27
C THR A 293 18.62 -24.61 -20.77
N SER A 294 17.74 -25.60 -20.87
CA SER A 294 18.05 -26.98 -20.51
C SER A 294 19.15 -27.58 -21.39
N SER A 295 19.87 -28.56 -20.86
CA SER A 295 20.89 -29.31 -21.60
C SER A 295 20.90 -30.78 -21.17
N THR A 296 21.78 -31.59 -21.76
CA THR A 296 21.99 -32.97 -21.33
C THR A 296 22.59 -33.12 -19.93
N ALA A 297 23.18 -32.05 -19.39
CA ALA A 297 23.62 -32.01 -18.00
C ALA A 297 22.46 -31.59 -17.08
N TRP A 298 22.39 -32.18 -15.89
CA TRP A 298 21.47 -31.72 -14.85
C TRP A 298 21.83 -30.31 -14.42
N GLN A 299 20.84 -29.41 -14.49
CA GLN A 299 20.94 -28.06 -13.96
C GLN A 299 20.05 -27.97 -12.73
N ASN A 300 20.59 -27.44 -11.64
CA ASN A 300 19.96 -27.43 -10.33
C ASN A 300 19.93 -26.00 -9.78
N PHE A 301 18.78 -25.60 -9.26
CA PHE A 301 18.53 -24.28 -8.72
C PHE A 301 17.83 -24.40 -7.37
N SER A 302 18.47 -23.87 -6.33
CA SER A 302 17.91 -23.88 -4.98
C SER A 302 16.70 -22.96 -4.88
N MET A 303 15.70 -23.38 -4.10
CA MET A 303 14.56 -22.57 -3.68
C MET A 303 14.37 -22.70 -2.16
N THR A 304 13.51 -21.88 -1.58
CA THR A 304 13.15 -22.01 -0.16
C THR A 304 12.48 -23.38 0.06
N SER A 305 12.92 -24.10 1.09
CA SER A 305 12.39 -25.42 1.42
C SER A 305 10.89 -25.37 1.73
N GLN A 306 10.13 -26.18 1.01
CA GLN A 306 8.68 -26.34 1.14
C GLN A 306 8.35 -27.69 1.75
N SER A 307 7.58 -27.72 2.84
CA SER A 307 7.09 -28.95 3.48
C SER A 307 5.57 -29.08 3.51
N GLY A 308 4.85 -28.01 3.16
CA GLY A 308 3.40 -27.98 3.03
C GLY A 308 2.96 -27.95 1.57
N ARG A 309 1.83 -27.31 1.31
CA ARG A 309 1.31 -27.08 -0.03
C ARG A 309 1.95 -25.83 -0.64
N PHE A 310 2.30 -25.86 -1.91
CA PHE A 310 2.82 -24.69 -2.62
C PHE A 310 2.53 -24.75 -4.12
N LEU A 311 2.61 -23.60 -4.76
CA LEU A 311 2.50 -23.41 -6.19
C LEU A 311 3.90 -23.13 -6.75
N PHE A 312 4.36 -23.97 -7.67
CA PHE A 312 5.57 -23.75 -8.46
C PHE A 312 5.17 -23.38 -9.88
N GLU A 313 5.48 -22.16 -10.30
CA GLU A 313 5.15 -21.66 -11.63
C GLU A 313 6.39 -21.30 -12.41
N PHE A 314 6.32 -21.45 -13.74
CA PHE A 314 7.37 -21.02 -14.65
C PHE A 314 6.83 -20.89 -16.07
N ASP A 315 7.53 -20.12 -16.90
CA ASP A 315 7.35 -20.13 -18.34
C ASP A 315 8.35 -21.06 -18.99
N ALA A 316 7.93 -21.78 -20.03
CA ALA A 316 8.79 -22.66 -20.79
C ALA A 316 8.61 -22.48 -22.31
N VAL A 317 9.74 -22.43 -23.03
CA VAL A 317 9.80 -22.30 -24.49
C VAL A 317 10.62 -23.46 -25.07
N PRO A 318 10.01 -24.45 -25.74
CA PRO A 318 10.75 -25.54 -26.37
C PRO A 318 11.50 -25.07 -27.63
N ASN A 319 12.75 -25.50 -27.80
CA ASN A 319 13.58 -25.04 -28.92
C ASN A 319 13.19 -25.64 -30.28
N ALA A 320 12.54 -26.81 -30.28
CA ALA A 320 12.13 -27.58 -31.44
C ALA A 320 10.83 -28.34 -31.13
N GLY A 321 10.18 -28.89 -32.16
CA GLY A 321 9.17 -29.94 -31.97
C GLY A 321 9.86 -31.27 -31.67
N ASP A 322 9.12 -32.19 -31.07
CA ASP A 322 9.55 -33.57 -30.81
C ASP A 322 10.84 -33.69 -29.94
N ILE A 323 10.99 -32.82 -28.93
CA ILE A 323 12.09 -32.86 -27.95
C ILE A 323 11.76 -33.73 -26.74
N ASN A 324 12.76 -34.17 -25.98
CA ASN A 324 12.59 -34.82 -24.68
C ASN A 324 13.25 -33.99 -23.57
N ALA A 325 12.54 -33.01 -23.02
CA ALA A 325 13.09 -32.08 -22.04
C ALA A 325 12.13 -31.83 -20.86
N VAL A 326 12.69 -31.76 -19.65
CA VAL A 326 11.94 -31.70 -18.39
C VAL A 326 12.26 -30.45 -17.58
N THR A 327 11.24 -29.94 -16.90
CA THR A 327 11.41 -29.12 -15.69
C THR A 327 10.80 -29.91 -14.52
N GLY A 328 11.44 -29.88 -13.37
CA GLY A 328 10.93 -30.59 -12.20
C GLY A 328 11.37 -29.99 -10.88
N VAL A 329 10.86 -30.58 -9.80
CA VAL A 329 11.12 -30.18 -8.42
C VAL A 329 11.65 -31.38 -7.63
N SER A 330 12.68 -31.18 -6.81
CA SER A 330 13.39 -32.21 -6.05
C SER A 330 13.72 -31.77 -4.62
N TYR A 331 14.10 -32.75 -3.80
CA TYR A 331 14.81 -32.52 -2.55
C TYR A 331 16.32 -32.55 -2.82
N GLY A 332 17.00 -31.46 -2.54
CA GLY A 332 18.40 -31.24 -2.88
C GLY A 332 18.65 -31.28 -4.39
N GLN A 333 19.94 -31.25 -4.74
CA GLN A 333 20.38 -31.38 -6.12
C GLN A 333 20.05 -32.78 -6.64
N ALA A 334 19.47 -32.85 -7.85
CA ALA A 334 19.26 -34.09 -8.57
C ALA A 334 20.34 -34.29 -9.63
N ASP A 335 20.88 -35.51 -9.68
CA ASP A 335 21.79 -36.01 -10.72
C ASP A 335 21.19 -37.22 -11.46
N THR A 336 20.03 -37.70 -11.00
CA THR A 336 19.32 -38.85 -11.54
C THR A 336 17.82 -38.61 -11.58
N TRP A 337 17.13 -39.30 -12.48
CA TRP A 337 15.68 -39.21 -12.61
C TRP A 337 14.93 -39.58 -11.33
N SER A 338 15.47 -40.50 -10.51
CA SER A 338 14.84 -40.95 -9.26
C SER A 338 14.78 -39.88 -8.16
N GLU A 339 15.58 -38.82 -8.25
CA GLU A 339 15.64 -37.75 -7.26
C GLU A 339 14.61 -36.65 -7.51
N VAL A 340 13.95 -36.64 -8.67
CA VAL A 340 12.95 -35.63 -9.03
C VAL A 340 11.55 -36.11 -8.68
N ALA A 341 10.87 -35.40 -7.79
CA ALA A 341 9.56 -35.77 -7.24
C ALA A 341 8.42 -35.52 -8.25
N CYS A 342 8.37 -34.32 -8.82
CA CYS A 342 7.33 -33.88 -9.76
C CYS A 342 8.00 -33.34 -11.04
N ILE A 343 7.42 -33.61 -12.21
CA ILE A 343 7.96 -33.12 -13.48
C ILE A 343 6.87 -32.73 -14.47
N VAL A 344 7.22 -31.77 -15.34
CA VAL A 344 6.53 -31.50 -16.61
C VAL A 344 7.53 -31.72 -17.73
N ARG A 345 7.10 -32.39 -18.80
CA ARG A 345 7.96 -32.81 -19.89
C ARG A 345 7.37 -32.43 -21.24
N PHE A 346 8.20 -31.80 -22.08
CA PHE A 346 8.00 -31.74 -23.52
C PHE A 346 8.49 -33.06 -24.12
N THR A 347 7.64 -33.74 -24.88
CA THR A 347 7.88 -35.11 -25.37
C THR A 347 8.19 -35.19 -26.87
N GLU A 348 8.84 -36.28 -27.28
CA GLU A 348 9.16 -36.60 -28.68
C GLU A 348 7.91 -36.85 -29.54
N ALA A 349 6.73 -36.94 -28.93
CA ALA A 349 5.45 -37.04 -29.63
C ALA A 349 4.79 -35.67 -29.88
N GLY A 350 5.48 -34.57 -29.55
CA GLY A 350 4.98 -33.20 -29.73
C GLY A 350 3.91 -32.80 -28.72
N VAL A 351 3.80 -33.51 -27.59
CA VAL A 351 2.85 -33.22 -26.50
C VAL A 351 3.55 -32.96 -25.18
N ILE A 352 2.86 -32.27 -24.27
CA ILE A 352 3.30 -32.07 -22.88
C ILE A 352 2.67 -33.16 -22.01
N ASP A 353 3.48 -33.84 -21.21
CA ASP A 353 3.02 -34.81 -20.21
C ASP A 353 3.70 -34.62 -18.85
N VAL A 354 3.21 -35.36 -17.85
CA VAL A 354 3.72 -35.32 -16.48
C VAL A 354 3.96 -36.75 -15.98
N ARG A 355 4.33 -36.92 -14.71
CA ARG A 355 4.59 -38.24 -14.10
C ARG A 355 3.59 -38.59 -13.01
N ASN A 356 2.94 -39.75 -13.10
CA ASN A 356 2.08 -40.30 -12.04
C ASN A 356 2.77 -41.52 -11.41
N GLY A 357 3.43 -41.35 -10.27
CA GLY A 357 4.19 -42.42 -9.63
C GLY A 357 5.28 -43.01 -10.52
N GLY A 358 5.04 -44.22 -11.02
CA GLY A 358 6.01 -44.99 -11.80
C GLY A 358 6.01 -44.68 -13.30
N ALA A 359 4.98 -44.00 -13.83
CA ALA A 359 4.74 -43.83 -15.27
C ALA A 359 4.54 -42.36 -15.67
N TYR A 360 4.75 -42.06 -16.95
CA TYR A 360 4.33 -40.79 -17.55
C TYR A 360 2.86 -40.88 -17.96
N ASP A 361 2.09 -39.83 -17.71
CA ASP A 361 0.65 -39.78 -18.00
C ASP A 361 0.15 -38.33 -18.07
N ALA A 362 -1.06 -38.12 -18.59
CA ALA A 362 -1.76 -36.84 -18.59
C ALA A 362 -3.28 -37.03 -18.77
N ASP A 363 -4.07 -36.28 -18.00
CA ASP A 363 -5.55 -36.26 -18.07
C ASP A 363 -6.05 -35.67 -19.40
N ALA A 364 -5.24 -34.82 -20.03
CA ALA A 364 -5.55 -34.18 -21.31
C ALA A 364 -4.33 -34.17 -22.24
N THR A 365 -4.58 -34.29 -23.55
CA THR A 365 -3.52 -34.13 -24.57
C THR A 365 -3.34 -32.67 -24.93
N LEU A 366 -2.15 -32.13 -24.67
CA LEU A 366 -1.75 -30.79 -25.08
C LEU A 366 -0.56 -30.84 -26.03
N TYR A 367 -0.77 -30.42 -27.27
CA TYR A 367 0.31 -30.30 -28.25
C TYR A 367 1.10 -29.01 -28.03
N TYR A 368 2.41 -29.08 -28.23
CA TYR A 368 3.27 -27.89 -28.20
C TYR A 368 3.87 -27.57 -29.57
N SER A 369 4.36 -26.34 -29.71
CA SER A 369 5.06 -25.85 -30.90
C SER A 369 6.38 -25.23 -30.50
N SER A 370 7.42 -25.46 -31.31
CA SER A 370 8.73 -24.83 -31.15
C SER A 370 8.61 -23.31 -31.07
N GLY A 371 9.31 -22.70 -30.11
CA GLY A 371 9.36 -21.25 -29.92
C GLY A 371 8.13 -20.61 -29.28
N ALA A 372 7.06 -21.37 -29.02
CA ALA A 372 5.89 -20.87 -28.31
C ALA A 372 6.07 -20.93 -26.79
N THR A 373 5.52 -19.95 -26.07
CA THR A 373 5.59 -19.90 -24.61
C THR A 373 4.44 -20.67 -23.95
N TYR A 374 4.76 -21.40 -22.89
CA TYR A 374 3.81 -22.15 -22.07
C TYR A 374 4.00 -21.76 -20.60
N ARG A 375 2.98 -21.12 -20.00
CA ARG A 375 2.94 -20.91 -18.54
C ARG A 375 2.52 -22.20 -17.87
N VAL A 376 3.39 -22.75 -17.05
CA VAL A 376 3.16 -23.97 -16.28
C VAL A 376 2.92 -23.60 -14.83
N ALA A 377 1.85 -24.15 -14.25
CA ALA A 377 1.51 -24.01 -12.84
C ALA A 377 1.39 -25.41 -12.22
N MET A 378 2.28 -25.73 -11.28
CA MET A 378 2.32 -26.99 -10.54
C MET A 378 1.90 -26.74 -9.09
N THR A 379 0.69 -27.18 -8.71
CA THR A 379 0.26 -27.17 -7.31
C THR A 379 0.75 -28.46 -6.66
N ILE A 380 1.69 -28.36 -5.73
CA ILE A 380 2.39 -29.47 -5.10
C ILE A 380 1.97 -29.55 -3.64
N ASP A 381 1.57 -30.73 -3.19
CA ASP A 381 1.24 -31.06 -1.81
C ASP A 381 2.24 -32.11 -1.30
N VAL A 382 3.19 -31.64 -0.49
CA VAL A 382 4.26 -32.50 0.05
C VAL A 382 3.72 -33.49 1.09
N PRO A 383 2.83 -33.11 2.05
CA PRO A 383 2.24 -34.06 2.99
C PRO A 383 1.48 -35.23 2.35
N SER A 384 0.73 -34.98 1.27
CA SER A 384 -0.01 -36.04 0.57
C SER A 384 0.79 -36.72 -0.55
N HIS A 385 1.99 -36.21 -0.88
CA HIS A 385 2.82 -36.65 -2.00
C HIS A 385 2.07 -36.62 -3.34
N THR A 386 1.30 -35.56 -3.57
CA THR A 386 0.53 -35.36 -4.81
C THR A 386 0.80 -34.00 -5.44
N TYR A 387 0.55 -33.90 -6.75
CA TYR A 387 0.61 -32.63 -7.46
C TYR A 387 -0.38 -32.58 -8.62
N SER A 388 -0.86 -31.37 -8.89
CA SER A 388 -1.72 -31.04 -10.02
C SER A 388 -0.97 -30.09 -10.96
N VAL A 389 -1.18 -30.23 -12.27
CA VAL A 389 -0.50 -29.41 -13.29
C VAL A 389 -1.50 -28.79 -14.22
N THR A 390 -1.42 -27.47 -14.37
CA THR A 390 -2.13 -26.71 -15.39
C THR A 390 -1.13 -26.00 -16.30
N VAL A 391 -1.35 -26.07 -17.61
CA VAL A 391 -0.50 -25.42 -18.60
C VAL A 391 -1.34 -24.47 -19.45
N THR A 392 -0.87 -23.23 -19.59
CA THR A 392 -1.52 -22.19 -20.39
C THR A 392 -0.61 -21.83 -21.57
N PRO A 393 -0.92 -22.28 -22.79
CA PRO A 393 -0.23 -21.83 -23.98
C PRO A 393 -0.47 -20.33 -24.22
N GLU A 394 0.53 -19.63 -24.76
CA GLU A 394 0.41 -18.20 -25.05
C GLU A 394 -0.84 -17.87 -25.89
N GLY A 395 -1.64 -16.92 -25.39
CA GLY A 395 -2.88 -16.48 -26.03
C GLY A 395 -4.03 -17.50 -26.02
N GLN A 396 -3.91 -18.61 -25.29
CA GLN A 396 -4.94 -19.66 -25.20
C GLN A 396 -5.44 -19.86 -23.77
N SER A 397 -6.50 -20.65 -23.61
CA SER A 397 -7.03 -21.03 -22.30
C SER A 397 -6.16 -22.10 -21.64
N ALA A 398 -6.13 -22.08 -20.31
CA ALA A 398 -5.45 -23.06 -19.49
C ALA A 398 -5.99 -24.48 -19.71
N VAL A 399 -5.09 -25.47 -19.69
CA VAL A 399 -5.39 -26.90 -19.80
C VAL A 399 -4.85 -27.61 -18.56
N THR A 400 -5.72 -28.26 -17.79
CA THR A 400 -5.33 -29.13 -16.69
C THR A 400 -4.81 -30.46 -17.25
N LEU A 401 -3.52 -30.74 -17.03
CA LEU A 401 -2.85 -31.96 -17.47
C LEU A 401 -2.85 -33.07 -16.42
N ALA A 402 -2.98 -32.71 -15.14
CA ALA A 402 -3.02 -33.68 -14.05
C ALA A 402 -3.77 -33.12 -12.85
N THR A 403 -4.56 -33.98 -12.21
CA THR A 403 -5.23 -33.72 -10.93
C THR A 403 -4.77 -34.75 -9.90
N ASP A 404 -4.12 -34.30 -8.84
CA ASP A 404 -3.64 -35.09 -7.69
C ASP A 404 -2.80 -36.32 -8.09
N TYR A 405 -1.95 -36.16 -9.09
CA TYR A 405 -1.03 -37.22 -9.51
C TYR A 405 0.00 -37.47 -8.41
N ALA A 406 0.34 -38.74 -8.18
CA ALA A 406 1.31 -39.10 -7.17
C ALA A 406 2.72 -38.64 -7.57
N PHE A 407 3.51 -38.22 -6.57
CA PHE A 407 4.95 -38.04 -6.72
C PHE A 407 5.57 -39.29 -7.31
N ARG A 408 6.72 -39.12 -7.97
CA ARG A 408 7.54 -40.23 -8.43
C ARG A 408 7.68 -41.30 -7.33
N THR A 409 7.53 -42.58 -7.68
CA THR A 409 7.50 -43.69 -6.71
C THR A 409 8.71 -43.72 -5.78
N GLU A 410 9.89 -43.37 -6.28
CA GLU A 410 11.13 -43.28 -5.49
C GLU A 410 11.13 -42.13 -4.46
N GLN A 411 10.24 -41.15 -4.61
CA GLN A 411 10.10 -39.95 -3.77
C GLN A 411 8.87 -40.01 -2.84
N ALA A 412 8.25 -41.19 -2.67
CA ALA A 412 7.07 -41.37 -1.82
C ALA A 412 7.31 -41.17 -0.30
N SER A 413 8.54 -40.86 0.11
CA SER A 413 8.90 -40.58 1.51
C SER A 413 9.57 -39.22 1.71
N VAL A 414 9.59 -38.37 0.68
CA VAL A 414 10.21 -37.05 0.78
C VAL A 414 9.39 -36.17 1.74
N SER A 415 10.04 -35.44 2.64
CA SER A 415 9.35 -34.59 3.62
C SER A 415 9.40 -33.10 3.27
N SER A 416 10.22 -32.72 2.29
CA SER A 416 10.35 -31.34 1.83
C SER A 416 10.98 -31.27 0.43
N LEU A 417 10.74 -30.19 -0.29
CA LEU A 417 11.33 -29.90 -1.60
C LEU A 417 11.98 -28.51 -1.56
N ASP A 418 13.22 -28.39 -2.03
CA ASP A 418 14.04 -27.16 -1.90
C ASP A 418 14.91 -26.89 -3.14
N ASN A 419 14.63 -27.58 -4.24
CA ASN A 419 15.37 -27.42 -5.49
C ASN A 419 14.46 -27.65 -6.70
N TRP A 420 14.72 -26.94 -7.79
CA TRP A 420 14.13 -27.22 -9.10
C TRP A 420 15.20 -27.46 -10.15
N VAL A 421 14.83 -28.21 -11.19
CA VAL A 421 15.79 -28.83 -12.11
C VAL A 421 15.35 -28.73 -13.55
N LEU A 422 16.34 -28.72 -14.44
CA LEU A 422 16.14 -28.97 -15.86
C LEU A 422 17.06 -30.07 -16.37
N ASN A 423 16.55 -30.83 -17.33
CA ASN A 423 17.37 -31.75 -18.13
C ASN A 423 16.71 -31.98 -19.49
N ALA A 424 17.52 -32.06 -20.54
CA ALA A 424 17.13 -32.54 -21.85
C ALA A 424 17.81 -33.89 -22.12
N THR A 425 17.03 -34.90 -22.52
CA THR A 425 17.56 -36.27 -22.63
C THR A 425 18.57 -36.41 -23.76
N TYR A 426 18.37 -35.71 -24.88
CA TYR A 426 19.18 -35.85 -26.09
C TYR A 426 19.89 -34.56 -26.47
N ALA A 427 21.05 -34.70 -27.11
CA ALA A 427 21.80 -33.54 -27.59
C ALA A 427 21.05 -32.85 -28.74
N GLY A 428 20.78 -31.55 -28.58
CA GLY A 428 20.00 -30.74 -29.52
C GLY A 428 18.58 -30.46 -29.04
N ASP A 429 18.06 -31.27 -28.12
CA ASP A 429 16.81 -30.98 -27.42
C ASP A 429 17.09 -29.94 -26.35
N SER A 430 16.23 -28.92 -26.27
CA SER A 430 16.22 -28.03 -25.12
C SER A 430 14.90 -27.29 -24.99
N HIS A 431 14.67 -26.72 -23.83
CA HIS A 431 13.67 -25.70 -23.58
C HIS A 431 14.29 -24.64 -22.70
N THR A 432 13.85 -23.40 -22.87
CA THR A 432 14.23 -22.28 -22.02
C THR A 432 13.16 -22.10 -20.97
N VAL A 433 13.56 -22.01 -19.70
CA VAL A 433 12.70 -21.74 -18.55
C VAL A 433 12.98 -20.35 -18.01
N SER A 434 11.93 -19.61 -17.70
CA SER A 434 11.98 -18.26 -17.12
C SER A 434 10.75 -18.03 -16.23
N ASN A 435 10.58 -16.83 -15.65
CA ASN A 435 9.45 -16.44 -14.78
C ASN A 435 9.14 -17.46 -13.67
N VAL A 436 10.18 -18.00 -13.05
CA VAL A 436 10.06 -19.02 -12.00
C VAL A 436 9.60 -18.37 -10.70
N ASP A 437 8.48 -18.83 -10.18
CA ASP A 437 7.91 -18.36 -8.90
C ASP A 437 7.51 -19.53 -8.00
N VAL A 438 7.64 -19.33 -6.68
CA VAL A 438 7.28 -20.30 -5.64
C VAL A 438 6.40 -19.59 -4.62
N THR A 439 5.09 -19.89 -4.66
CA THR A 439 4.12 -19.33 -3.73
C THR A 439 3.69 -20.40 -2.73
N VAL A 440 3.90 -20.17 -1.43
CA VAL A 440 3.38 -21.04 -0.36
C VAL A 440 1.85 -20.95 -0.35
N LEU A 441 1.17 -22.09 -0.29
CA LEU A 441 -0.30 -22.16 -0.23
C LEU A 441 -0.73 -22.67 1.13
N ASN A 442 -1.80 -22.09 1.67
CA ASN A 442 -2.42 -22.59 2.90
C ASN A 442 -3.09 -23.95 2.69
N SER A 443 -3.06 -24.79 3.72
CA SER A 443 -3.78 -26.06 3.82
C SER A 443 -4.85 -25.91 4.89
N PRO A 444 -6.14 -26.17 4.58
CA PRO A 444 -7.20 -26.03 5.57
C PRO A 444 -6.94 -26.87 6.84
N PRO A 445 -7.40 -26.41 8.01
CA PRO A 445 -7.24 -27.16 9.25
C PRO A 445 -8.05 -28.46 9.20
N VAL A 446 -7.78 -29.36 10.13
CA VAL A 446 -8.57 -30.59 10.35
C VAL A 446 -9.27 -30.47 11.70
N ALA A 447 -10.60 -30.41 11.68
CA ALA A 447 -11.44 -30.36 12.87
C ALA A 447 -11.53 -31.73 13.54
N ASN A 448 -11.53 -31.75 14.88
CA ASN A 448 -11.79 -32.95 15.66
C ASN A 448 -12.57 -32.57 16.93
N ALA A 449 -13.86 -32.87 16.95
CA ALA A 449 -14.80 -32.55 18.03
C ALA A 449 -14.68 -33.50 19.23
N GLY A 450 -13.87 -34.56 19.10
CA GLY A 450 -13.70 -35.61 20.09
C GLY A 450 -14.74 -36.72 19.97
N SER A 451 -14.73 -37.65 20.93
CA SER A 451 -15.68 -38.77 20.96
C SER A 451 -17.02 -38.38 21.59
N ASP A 452 -18.09 -39.06 21.14
CA ASP A 452 -19.43 -38.95 21.72
C ASP A 452 -19.44 -39.15 23.24
N GLN A 453 -20.29 -38.38 23.92
CA GLN A 453 -20.33 -38.32 25.38
C GLN A 453 -21.69 -38.80 25.91
N ASN A 454 -21.66 -39.49 27.06
CA ASN A 454 -22.84 -39.79 27.85
C ASN A 454 -22.65 -39.19 29.24
N VAL A 455 -23.51 -38.26 29.63
CA VAL A 455 -23.48 -37.60 30.95
C VAL A 455 -24.81 -37.79 31.65
N THR A 456 -24.80 -37.96 32.98
CA THR A 456 -26.03 -38.08 33.77
C THR A 456 -26.32 -36.78 34.50
N ASP A 457 -27.54 -36.29 34.36
CA ASP A 457 -28.09 -35.24 35.22
C ASP A 457 -28.09 -35.74 36.67
N SER A 458 -27.07 -35.34 37.42
CA SER A 458 -26.78 -35.93 38.74
C SER A 458 -27.58 -35.25 39.86
N ASP A 459 -27.97 -33.99 39.68
CA ASP A 459 -28.79 -33.25 40.63
C ASP A 459 -30.29 -33.35 40.32
N GLY A 460 -30.65 -33.85 39.13
CA GLY A 460 -32.01 -34.11 38.71
C GLY A 460 -32.76 -32.82 38.36
N ASN A 461 -32.06 -31.74 38.00
CA ASN A 461 -32.64 -30.44 37.71
C ASN A 461 -33.19 -30.31 36.27
N GLY A 462 -33.00 -31.34 35.43
CA GLY A 462 -33.40 -31.36 34.02
C GLY A 462 -32.29 -31.00 33.04
N SER A 463 -31.07 -30.71 33.51
CA SER A 463 -29.92 -30.32 32.70
C SER A 463 -28.59 -30.77 33.32
N GLN A 464 -27.53 -30.85 32.52
CA GLN A 464 -26.19 -31.23 32.98
C GLN A 464 -25.11 -30.46 32.24
N SER A 465 -24.03 -30.12 32.94
CA SER A 465 -22.84 -29.55 32.30
C SER A 465 -22.00 -30.64 31.62
N ALA A 466 -21.66 -30.42 30.35
CA ALA A 466 -20.76 -31.25 29.55
C ALA A 466 -19.55 -30.43 29.07
N THR A 467 -18.37 -31.04 29.05
CA THR A 467 -17.13 -30.42 28.55
C THR A 467 -16.84 -30.91 27.14
N LEU A 468 -16.85 -30.00 26.17
CA LEU A 468 -16.49 -30.28 24.79
C LEU A 468 -14.97 -30.25 24.64
N ASN A 469 -14.42 -31.01 23.70
CA ASN A 469 -12.97 -31.11 23.55
C ASN A 469 -12.52 -31.14 22.09
N GLY A 470 -12.17 -29.96 21.58
CA GLY A 470 -11.67 -29.72 20.24
C GLY A 470 -10.14 -29.76 20.12
N THR A 471 -9.40 -30.06 21.21
CA THR A 471 -7.92 -29.98 21.20
C THR A 471 -7.25 -31.05 20.33
N GLY A 472 -8.02 -31.99 19.79
CA GLY A 472 -7.54 -32.94 18.78
C GLY A 472 -7.46 -32.35 17.38
N SER A 473 -7.99 -31.14 17.16
CA SER A 473 -7.93 -30.43 15.89
C SER A 473 -6.48 -30.01 15.59
N SER A 474 -6.11 -30.02 14.33
CA SER A 474 -4.73 -29.75 13.90
C SER A 474 -4.69 -28.94 12.61
N ASP A 475 -3.60 -28.22 12.43
CA ASP A 475 -3.26 -27.51 11.22
C ASP A 475 -1.82 -27.91 10.85
N SER A 476 -1.60 -28.28 9.59
CA SER A 476 -0.34 -28.88 9.13
C SER A 476 0.74 -27.85 8.80
N ASP A 477 0.34 -26.64 8.47
CA ASP A 477 1.20 -25.55 8.00
C ASP A 477 1.01 -24.25 8.79
N GLY A 478 -0.02 -24.16 9.64
CA GLY A 478 -0.29 -23.02 10.49
C GLY A 478 -0.67 -23.35 11.94
N THR A 479 -1.52 -22.49 12.49
CA THR A 479 -2.09 -22.61 13.84
C THR A 479 -3.59 -22.34 13.84
N ILE A 480 -4.35 -23.13 14.60
CA ILE A 480 -5.78 -22.89 14.79
C ILE A 480 -6.00 -21.66 15.69
N VAL A 481 -6.64 -20.62 15.16
CA VAL A 481 -6.94 -19.36 15.87
C VAL A 481 -8.35 -19.31 16.45
N SER A 482 -9.28 -20.16 15.97
CA SER A 482 -10.67 -20.17 16.42
C SER A 482 -11.25 -21.56 16.58
N HIS A 483 -12.12 -21.73 17.58
CA HIS A 483 -12.97 -22.89 17.79
C HIS A 483 -14.37 -22.39 18.13
N ILE A 484 -15.35 -22.71 17.29
CA ILE A 484 -16.76 -22.31 17.46
C ILE A 484 -17.60 -23.57 17.56
N TRP A 485 -18.40 -23.67 18.61
CA TRP A 485 -19.30 -24.79 18.83
C TRP A 485 -20.74 -24.36 18.61
N LYS A 486 -21.50 -25.11 17.81
CA LYS A 486 -22.90 -24.84 17.49
C LYS A 486 -23.77 -26.05 17.75
N GLU A 487 -25.00 -25.79 18.20
CA GLU A 487 -26.10 -26.76 18.14
C GLU A 487 -27.11 -26.25 17.11
N GLY A 488 -27.21 -26.97 15.99
CA GLY A 488 -27.91 -26.48 14.81
C GLY A 488 -27.32 -25.15 14.32
N LEU A 489 -28.11 -24.08 14.30
CA LEU A 489 -27.67 -22.74 13.87
C LEU A 489 -27.15 -21.86 15.02
N SER A 490 -27.33 -22.29 16.26
CA SER A 490 -27.04 -21.49 17.45
C SER A 490 -25.62 -21.75 17.94
N GLN A 491 -24.79 -20.70 18.05
CA GLN A 491 -23.49 -20.80 18.71
C GLN A 491 -23.69 -20.93 20.22
N ILE A 492 -23.20 -22.04 20.79
CA ILE A 492 -23.35 -22.36 22.22
C ILE A 492 -22.05 -22.13 23.00
N ALA A 493 -20.88 -22.20 22.35
CA ALA A 493 -19.60 -21.96 23.01
C ALA A 493 -18.48 -21.57 22.03
N THR A 494 -17.36 -21.11 22.59
CA THR A 494 -16.10 -20.85 21.88
C THR A 494 -14.91 -21.38 22.70
N GLY A 495 -13.79 -21.62 22.03
CA GLY A 495 -12.56 -22.15 22.63
C GLY A 495 -12.40 -23.65 22.45
N ALA A 496 -11.18 -24.15 22.68
CA ALA A 496 -10.86 -25.55 22.42
C ALA A 496 -11.46 -26.54 23.43
N GLN A 497 -11.71 -26.11 24.67
CA GLN A 497 -12.33 -26.96 25.71
C GLN A 497 -13.38 -26.22 26.57
N PRO A 498 -14.51 -25.77 25.98
CA PRO A 498 -15.55 -25.11 26.74
C PRO A 498 -16.43 -26.10 27.51
N SER A 499 -17.07 -25.62 28.56
CA SER A 499 -18.18 -26.31 29.22
C SER A 499 -19.50 -25.67 28.81
N VAL A 500 -20.48 -26.50 28.42
CA VAL A 500 -21.85 -26.11 28.08
C VAL A 500 -22.83 -26.79 29.02
N THR A 501 -23.98 -26.17 29.27
CA THR A 501 -25.10 -26.80 29.99
C THR A 501 -26.13 -27.24 28.96
N LEU A 502 -26.50 -28.51 29.00
CA LEU A 502 -27.41 -29.15 28.06
C LEU A 502 -28.58 -29.76 28.84
N ASP A 503 -29.79 -29.62 28.32
CA ASP A 503 -30.97 -30.27 28.91
C ASP A 503 -30.89 -31.79 28.79
N VAL A 504 -31.71 -32.53 29.53
CA VAL A 504 -31.83 -33.98 29.33
C VAL A 504 -32.29 -34.28 27.90
N GLY A 505 -31.49 -35.05 27.15
CA GLY A 505 -31.72 -35.28 25.73
C GLY A 505 -30.47 -35.70 24.96
N VAL A 506 -30.59 -35.76 23.63
CA VAL A 506 -29.49 -36.02 22.70
C VAL A 506 -29.19 -34.74 21.95
N HIS A 507 -27.95 -34.28 22.02
CA HIS A 507 -27.46 -33.03 21.43
C HIS A 507 -26.39 -33.34 20.38
N ALA A 508 -26.61 -32.92 19.13
CA ALA A 508 -25.60 -32.97 18.08
C ALA A 508 -24.93 -31.61 17.99
N ILE A 509 -23.63 -31.56 18.29
CA ILE A 509 -22.87 -30.32 18.42
C ILE A 509 -21.76 -30.30 17.38
N ASP A 510 -21.75 -29.27 16.54
CA ASP A 510 -20.77 -29.05 15.49
C ASP A 510 -19.65 -28.15 16.00
N LEU A 511 -18.40 -28.60 15.85
CA LEU A 511 -17.19 -27.81 15.98
C LEU A 511 -16.80 -27.28 14.59
N THR A 512 -16.62 -25.97 14.47
CA THR A 512 -15.89 -25.35 13.36
C THR A 512 -14.59 -24.77 13.89
N VAL A 513 -13.47 -25.16 13.27
CA VAL A 513 -12.15 -24.56 13.55
C VAL A 513 -11.74 -23.64 12.41
N THR A 514 -10.94 -22.62 12.73
CA THR A 514 -10.37 -21.68 11.75
C THR A 514 -8.88 -21.56 12.01
N ASP A 515 -8.07 -21.65 10.96
CA ASP A 515 -6.61 -21.43 11.02
C ASP A 515 -6.23 -19.95 10.96
N ASP A 516 -4.93 -19.66 11.01
CA ASP A 516 -4.37 -18.30 10.93
C ASP A 516 -4.45 -17.66 9.55
N ASP A 517 -4.84 -18.42 8.52
CA ASP A 517 -5.08 -17.96 7.15
C ASP A 517 -6.58 -17.82 6.80
N ASN A 518 -7.46 -18.07 7.78
CA ASN A 518 -8.93 -18.00 7.73
C ASN A 518 -9.64 -19.13 6.96
N ASP A 519 -8.97 -20.23 6.65
CA ASP A 519 -9.65 -21.45 6.19
C ASP A 519 -10.27 -22.19 7.37
N THR A 520 -11.28 -23.01 7.08
CA THR A 520 -12.09 -23.66 8.11
C THR A 520 -12.38 -25.11 7.80
N ASP A 521 -12.49 -25.93 8.83
CA ASP A 521 -13.02 -27.29 8.76
C ASP A 521 -14.01 -27.53 9.90
N SER A 522 -14.83 -28.58 9.80
CA SER A 522 -15.83 -28.91 10.82
C SER A 522 -15.95 -30.40 11.11
N ASP A 523 -16.24 -30.71 12.37
CA ASP A 523 -16.49 -32.04 12.88
C ASP A 523 -17.63 -32.00 13.91
N SER A 524 -18.29 -33.13 14.19
CA SER A 524 -19.45 -33.18 15.09
C SER A 524 -19.24 -34.16 16.25
N VAL A 525 -19.82 -33.83 17.41
CA VAL A 525 -19.89 -34.71 18.57
C VAL A 525 -21.33 -34.85 19.05
N VAL A 526 -21.74 -36.06 19.43
CA VAL A 526 -23.04 -36.30 20.07
C VAL A 526 -22.88 -36.35 21.57
N VAL A 527 -23.61 -35.49 22.29
CA VAL A 527 -23.69 -35.50 23.75
C VAL A 527 -25.08 -35.96 24.16
N THR A 528 -25.15 -37.09 24.85
CA THR A 528 -26.40 -37.61 25.44
C THR A 528 -26.43 -37.33 26.92
N VAL A 529 -27.36 -36.47 27.35
CA VAL A 529 -27.66 -36.20 28.75
C VAL A 529 -28.79 -37.13 29.19
N VAL A 530 -28.51 -38.09 30.05
CA VAL A 530 -29.51 -39.01 30.59
C VAL A 530 -30.08 -38.50 31.90
N SER A 531 -31.40 -38.65 32.07
CA SER A 531 -32.09 -38.31 33.31
C SER A 531 -31.60 -39.14 34.50
N ARG A 532 -31.75 -38.57 35.70
CA ARG A 532 -31.43 -39.28 36.94
C ARG A 532 -32.40 -40.44 37.20
N THR A 533 -31.86 -41.62 37.51
CA THR A 533 -32.66 -42.75 38.02
C THR A 533 -32.47 -42.91 39.52
N LEU A 534 -33.56 -42.89 40.28
CA LEU A 534 -33.56 -43.17 41.71
C LEU A 534 -34.09 -44.58 41.98
N THR A 535 -33.60 -45.20 43.06
CA THR A 535 -34.08 -46.50 43.56
C THR A 535 -34.71 -46.29 44.93
N SER A 536 -35.90 -46.82 45.17
CA SER A 536 -36.58 -46.71 46.46
C SER A 536 -35.79 -47.36 47.58
N SER A 537 -35.77 -46.73 48.76
CA SER A 537 -35.24 -47.33 49.99
C SER A 537 -35.99 -46.78 51.20
N SER A 538 -35.63 -47.26 52.41
CA SER A 538 -36.13 -46.70 53.66
C SER A 538 -35.64 -45.28 53.95
N ASP A 539 -34.65 -44.80 53.21
CA ASP A 539 -34.01 -43.49 53.41
C ASP A 539 -34.66 -42.36 52.58
N TRP A 540 -35.82 -42.64 51.98
CA TRP A 540 -36.59 -41.70 51.16
C TRP A 540 -35.76 -40.99 50.07
N PRO A 541 -35.16 -41.73 49.11
CA PRO A 541 -34.41 -41.12 48.02
C PRO A 541 -35.29 -40.13 47.25
N ALA A 542 -34.79 -38.91 47.10
CA ALA A 542 -35.56 -37.79 46.59
C ALA A 542 -34.78 -36.94 45.58
N SER A 543 -35.50 -36.28 44.67
CA SER A 543 -34.96 -35.30 43.71
C SER A 543 -35.75 -34.02 43.77
N ALA A 544 -35.03 -32.90 43.70
CA ALA A 544 -35.65 -31.64 43.38
C ALA A 544 -36.28 -31.67 41.98
N LEU A 545 -37.33 -30.87 41.83
CA LEU A 545 -37.98 -30.47 40.58
C LEU A 545 -38.08 -28.95 40.56
N PRO A 546 -38.23 -28.31 39.38
CA PRO A 546 -38.67 -26.92 39.31
C PRO A 546 -39.95 -26.72 40.13
N SER A 547 -40.05 -25.62 40.87
CA SER A 547 -41.21 -25.34 41.73
C SER A 547 -42.47 -25.10 40.90
N GLN A 548 -43.46 -25.98 41.06
CA GLN A 548 -44.73 -25.97 40.34
C GLN A 548 -45.83 -25.38 41.21
N THR A 549 -46.55 -24.37 40.69
CA THR A 549 -47.62 -23.66 41.42
C THR A 549 -48.98 -23.68 40.70
N ASP A 550 -49.02 -24.06 39.43
CA ASP A 550 -50.23 -24.13 38.60
C ASP A 550 -50.51 -25.59 38.20
N VAL A 551 -51.32 -25.80 37.17
CA VAL A 551 -51.48 -27.10 36.52
C VAL A 551 -50.19 -27.47 35.78
N PHE A 552 -49.72 -28.71 35.97
CA PHE A 552 -48.58 -29.27 35.24
C PHE A 552 -48.75 -30.76 35.03
N THR A 553 -48.01 -31.33 34.08
CA THR A 553 -47.91 -32.77 33.86
C THR A 553 -46.50 -33.25 34.17
N VAL A 554 -46.37 -34.27 35.00
CA VAL A 554 -45.13 -35.01 35.21
C VAL A 554 -45.25 -36.41 34.63
N GLU A 555 -44.24 -36.80 33.85
CA GLU A 555 -44.11 -38.14 33.28
C GLU A 555 -42.87 -38.82 33.82
N PHE A 556 -42.92 -40.11 34.13
CA PHE A 556 -41.77 -40.90 34.57
C PHE A 556 -41.97 -42.39 34.33
N ASP A 557 -40.88 -43.12 34.23
CA ASP A 557 -40.90 -44.58 34.12
C ASP A 557 -40.59 -45.20 35.48
N MET A 558 -41.48 -46.07 35.97
CA MET A 558 -41.25 -46.82 37.21
C MET A 558 -41.16 -48.33 36.95
N THR A 559 -40.14 -48.97 37.53
CA THR A 559 -39.88 -50.42 37.35
C THR A 559 -39.77 -51.11 38.70
N PRO A 560 -40.67 -52.05 39.04
CA PRO A 560 -40.60 -52.81 40.29
C PRO A 560 -39.58 -53.95 40.17
N SER A 561 -38.77 -54.19 41.19
CA SER A 561 -37.77 -55.28 41.14
C SER A 561 -38.38 -56.66 41.41
N VAL A 562 -39.50 -56.71 42.14
CA VAL A 562 -40.23 -57.94 42.49
C VAL A 562 -41.75 -57.73 42.44
N GLN A 563 -42.49 -58.82 42.37
CA GLN A 563 -43.94 -58.83 42.62
C GLN A 563 -44.23 -58.86 44.12
N GLY A 564 -45.38 -58.31 44.52
CA GLY A 564 -45.82 -58.27 45.91
C GLY A 564 -45.10 -57.21 46.74
N MET A 565 -44.48 -56.21 46.10
CA MET A 565 -43.80 -55.13 46.81
C MET A 565 -44.76 -54.03 47.25
N ASN A 566 -44.28 -53.14 48.12
CA ASN A 566 -45.02 -51.99 48.64
C ASN A 566 -44.22 -50.70 48.41
N GLY A 567 -44.07 -50.36 47.13
CA GLY A 567 -43.24 -49.26 46.64
C GLY A 567 -44.08 -48.03 46.32
N VAL A 568 -43.70 -46.90 46.89
CA VAL A 568 -44.37 -45.61 46.74
C VAL A 568 -43.49 -44.65 45.96
N THR A 569 -44.07 -43.99 44.96
CA THR A 569 -43.53 -42.79 44.31
C THR A 569 -44.49 -41.64 44.58
N GLY A 570 -43.99 -40.50 45.02
CA GLY A 570 -44.85 -39.35 45.27
C GLY A 570 -44.18 -38.01 45.00
N LEU A 571 -45.02 -36.98 44.88
CA LEU A 571 -44.60 -35.58 44.76
C LEU A 571 -44.82 -34.85 46.09
N SER A 572 -43.94 -33.93 46.44
CA SER A 572 -43.98 -33.18 47.71
C SER A 572 -43.46 -31.76 47.55
N TYR A 573 -43.67 -30.97 48.61
CA TYR A 573 -42.94 -29.72 48.84
C TYR A 573 -41.73 -30.01 49.73
N GLY A 574 -40.53 -29.81 49.21
CA GLY A 574 -39.29 -30.27 49.79
C GLY A 574 -39.10 -31.79 49.64
N ALA A 575 -37.87 -32.25 49.91
CA ALA A 575 -37.58 -33.68 49.99
C ALA A 575 -38.33 -34.29 51.17
N ALA A 576 -39.26 -35.21 50.88
CA ALA A 576 -40.05 -35.86 51.91
C ALA A 576 -39.20 -36.88 52.69
N ASP A 577 -39.28 -36.86 54.01
CA ASP A 577 -38.76 -37.92 54.88
C ASP A 577 -39.86 -38.65 55.67
N TRP A 578 -41.12 -38.21 55.49
CA TRP A 578 -42.28 -38.82 56.10
C TRP A 578 -43.52 -38.83 55.20
N TRP A 579 -44.46 -39.71 55.52
CA TRP A 579 -45.66 -39.97 54.71
C TRP A 579 -46.56 -38.77 54.52
N ASP A 580 -46.67 -37.92 55.54
CA ASP A 580 -47.62 -36.80 55.54
C ASP A 580 -47.15 -35.64 54.66
N GLU A 581 -45.93 -35.69 54.14
CA GLU A 581 -45.32 -34.70 53.27
C GLU A 581 -45.60 -34.96 51.78
N LEU A 582 -46.01 -36.19 51.42
CA LEU A 582 -46.37 -36.55 50.05
C LEU A 582 -47.77 -36.05 49.70
N ALA A 583 -47.88 -35.24 48.65
CA ALA A 583 -49.15 -34.69 48.16
C ALA A 583 -49.85 -35.61 47.16
N CYS A 584 -49.13 -36.02 46.11
CA CYS A 584 -49.61 -36.94 45.07
C CYS A 584 -48.87 -38.27 45.20
N ILE A 585 -49.56 -39.41 45.07
CA ILE A 585 -48.94 -40.72 45.29
C ILE A 585 -49.40 -41.75 44.26
N VAL A 586 -48.44 -42.48 43.68
CA VAL A 586 -48.64 -43.73 42.94
C VAL A 586 -47.88 -44.85 43.64
N ARG A 587 -48.48 -46.04 43.73
CA ARG A 587 -47.98 -47.13 44.55
C ARG A 587 -48.09 -48.48 43.85
N PHE A 588 -46.98 -49.23 43.84
CA PHE A 588 -47.01 -50.68 43.65
C PHE A 588 -47.45 -51.37 44.94
N THR A 589 -48.47 -52.22 44.85
CA THR A 589 -49.07 -52.90 46.02
C THR A 589 -48.67 -54.37 46.12
N GLU A 590 -48.83 -54.91 47.33
CA GLU A 590 -48.62 -56.33 47.65
C GLU A 590 -49.59 -57.25 46.88
N ALA A 591 -50.71 -56.70 46.41
CA ALA A 591 -51.70 -57.41 45.60
C ALA A 591 -51.36 -57.43 44.10
N ASN A 592 -50.14 -57.01 43.71
CA ASN A 592 -49.69 -56.94 42.32
C ASN A 592 -50.51 -55.99 41.43
N VAL A 593 -51.03 -54.91 42.03
CA VAL A 593 -51.72 -53.83 41.30
C VAL A 593 -51.07 -52.49 41.60
N ILE A 594 -51.20 -51.56 40.67
CA ILE A 594 -50.82 -50.15 40.83
C ILE A 594 -52.06 -49.41 41.35
N GLU A 595 -51.87 -48.53 42.33
CA GLU A 595 -52.94 -47.68 42.88
C GLU A 595 -52.45 -46.26 43.12
N ALA A 596 -53.37 -45.33 43.37
CA ALA A 596 -53.08 -43.95 43.75
C ALA A 596 -53.74 -43.60 45.09
N ARG A 597 -53.38 -42.45 45.69
CA ARG A 597 -53.98 -41.98 46.94
C ARG A 597 -55.05 -40.92 46.70
N ASN A 598 -56.27 -41.15 47.16
CA ASN A 598 -57.35 -40.14 47.16
C ASN A 598 -57.56 -39.62 48.59
N GLY A 599 -57.02 -38.46 48.91
CA GLY A 599 -57.10 -37.89 50.26
C GLY A 599 -56.50 -38.83 51.33
N GLY A 600 -57.37 -39.45 52.13
CA GLY A 600 -56.97 -40.32 53.24
C GLY A 600 -56.83 -41.81 52.89
N THR A 601 -57.23 -42.23 51.68
CA THR A 601 -57.34 -43.64 51.30
C THR A 601 -56.61 -43.95 50.00
N TYR A 602 -56.11 -45.18 49.85
CA TYR A 602 -55.57 -45.68 48.60
C TYR A 602 -56.65 -46.40 47.77
N GLY A 603 -56.56 -46.29 46.45
CA GLY A 603 -57.44 -47.00 45.51
C GLY A 603 -57.14 -46.63 44.05
N ALA A 604 -57.93 -47.17 43.12
CA ALA A 604 -57.85 -46.87 41.69
C ALA A 604 -59.24 -47.00 41.05
N ASP A 605 -59.51 -46.18 40.04
CA ASP A 605 -60.73 -46.25 39.23
C ASP A 605 -60.68 -47.43 38.24
N ALA A 606 -59.48 -47.83 37.84
CA ALA A 606 -59.21 -48.98 36.99
C ALA A 606 -58.11 -49.88 37.58
N THR A 607 -58.19 -51.18 37.33
CA THR A 607 -57.15 -52.13 37.79
C THR A 607 -56.02 -52.21 36.76
N VAL A 608 -54.81 -51.83 37.17
CA VAL A 608 -53.58 -52.06 36.41
C VAL A 608 -52.72 -53.05 37.21
N SER A 609 -52.60 -54.29 36.73
CA SER A 609 -51.70 -55.27 37.34
C SER A 609 -50.24 -55.02 36.94
N TYR A 610 -49.31 -55.34 37.82
CA TYR A 610 -47.88 -55.25 37.52
C TYR A 610 -47.13 -56.58 37.69
N THR A 611 -46.06 -56.69 36.92
CA THR A 611 -45.06 -57.75 36.93
C THR A 611 -43.69 -57.17 37.26
N ALA A 612 -42.86 -57.98 37.92
CA ALA A 612 -41.48 -57.61 38.24
C ALA A 612 -40.70 -57.32 36.96
N GLN A 613 -39.74 -56.39 37.05
CA GLN A 613 -38.80 -55.99 35.98
C GLN A 613 -39.47 -55.48 34.70
N THR A 614 -40.73 -55.07 34.79
CA THR A 614 -41.47 -54.47 33.68
C THR A 614 -41.53 -52.96 33.90
N VAL A 615 -41.29 -52.18 32.85
CA VAL A 615 -41.38 -50.72 32.92
C VAL A 615 -42.86 -50.32 32.84
N TYR A 616 -43.25 -49.37 33.66
CA TYR A 616 -44.55 -48.73 33.62
C TYR A 616 -44.34 -47.23 33.45
N HIS A 617 -44.78 -46.70 32.31
CA HIS A 617 -44.77 -45.28 32.07
C HIS A 617 -45.96 -44.63 32.79
N VAL A 618 -45.70 -43.64 33.63
CA VAL A 618 -46.72 -42.93 34.40
C VAL A 618 -46.76 -41.49 33.92
N ARG A 619 -47.96 -41.04 33.56
CA ARG A 619 -48.26 -39.64 33.29
C ARG A 619 -49.23 -39.14 34.35
N MET A 620 -48.83 -38.13 35.10
CA MET A 620 -49.62 -37.55 36.19
C MET A 620 -49.89 -36.08 35.90
N VAL A 621 -51.17 -35.73 35.75
CA VAL A 621 -51.63 -34.35 35.58
C VAL A 621 -52.01 -33.82 36.95
N VAL A 622 -51.31 -32.80 37.42
CA VAL A 622 -51.41 -32.26 38.78
C VAL A 622 -51.97 -30.85 38.70
N ASP A 623 -53.01 -30.58 39.49
CA ASP A 623 -53.61 -29.26 39.66
C ASP A 623 -53.34 -28.80 41.10
N VAL A 624 -52.28 -28.01 41.27
CA VAL A 624 -51.88 -27.49 42.59
C VAL A 624 -52.93 -26.54 43.17
N PRO A 625 -53.53 -25.59 42.42
CA PRO A 625 -54.58 -24.70 42.93
C PRO A 625 -55.83 -25.42 43.47
N TYR A 626 -56.23 -26.52 42.85
CA TYR A 626 -57.40 -27.30 43.26
C TYR A 626 -57.06 -28.52 44.15
N HIS A 627 -55.77 -28.77 44.43
CA HIS A 627 -55.29 -29.90 45.22
C HIS A 627 -55.82 -31.24 44.71
N THR A 628 -55.78 -31.42 43.39
CA THR A 628 -56.24 -32.64 42.71
C THR A 628 -55.22 -33.12 41.69
N TYR A 629 -55.22 -34.43 41.40
CA TYR A 629 -54.38 -35.01 40.37
C TYR A 629 -55.05 -36.21 39.71
N SER A 630 -54.69 -36.42 38.44
CA SER A 630 -55.10 -37.57 37.65
C SER A 630 -53.86 -38.39 37.27
N VAL A 631 -53.94 -39.70 37.37
CA VAL A 631 -52.83 -40.62 37.07
C VAL A 631 -53.22 -41.52 35.90
N TYR A 632 -52.34 -41.59 34.92
CA TYR A 632 -52.43 -42.45 33.76
C TYR A 632 -51.21 -43.38 33.76
N VAL A 633 -51.43 -44.67 33.51
CA VAL A 633 -50.35 -45.67 33.48
C VAL A 633 -50.39 -46.43 32.16
N THR A 634 -49.24 -46.51 31.50
CA THR A 634 -49.03 -47.30 30.29
C THR A 634 -48.05 -48.43 30.61
N PRO A 635 -48.54 -49.69 30.72
CA PRO A 635 -47.66 -50.84 30.81
C PRO A 635 -46.80 -50.99 29.55
N ASP A 636 -45.59 -51.52 29.68
CA ASP A 636 -44.72 -51.78 28.52
C ASP A 636 -45.45 -52.57 27.41
N GLY A 637 -45.40 -52.04 26.18
CA GLY A 637 -46.12 -52.56 25.00
C GLY A 637 -47.66 -52.49 25.07
N GLY A 638 -48.23 -51.83 26.08
CA GLY A 638 -49.67 -51.70 26.33
C GLY A 638 -50.27 -50.36 25.90
N SER A 639 -51.57 -50.18 26.15
CA SER A 639 -52.28 -48.90 26.00
C SER A 639 -52.39 -48.18 27.34
N GLU A 640 -52.39 -46.84 27.32
CA GLU A 640 -52.59 -46.01 28.49
C GLU A 640 -53.93 -46.29 29.19
N VAL A 641 -53.89 -46.38 30.53
CA VAL A 641 -55.05 -46.58 31.40
C VAL A 641 -55.16 -45.41 32.38
N ALA A 642 -56.31 -44.74 32.41
CA ALA A 642 -56.64 -43.77 33.46
C ALA A 642 -56.82 -44.53 34.80
N LEU A 643 -55.79 -44.51 35.63
CA LEU A 643 -55.74 -45.21 36.91
C LEU A 643 -56.58 -44.48 37.97
N ALA A 644 -56.51 -43.15 37.98
CA ALA A 644 -57.20 -42.30 38.93
C ALA A 644 -57.56 -40.96 38.26
N THR A 645 -58.80 -40.52 38.39
CA THR A 645 -59.28 -39.24 37.82
C THR A 645 -59.69 -38.29 38.93
N ASP A 646 -59.10 -37.08 38.94
CA ASP A 646 -59.37 -36.00 39.90
C ASP A 646 -59.29 -36.44 41.37
N TYR A 647 -58.32 -37.30 41.69
CA TYR A 647 -58.06 -37.69 43.07
C TYR A 647 -57.56 -36.50 43.87
N ALA A 648 -58.08 -36.32 45.09
CA ALA A 648 -57.61 -35.27 45.98
C ALA A 648 -56.19 -35.57 46.45
N PHE A 649 -55.37 -34.52 46.61
CA PHE A 649 -54.09 -34.60 47.31
C PHE A 649 -54.29 -35.25 48.66
N ARG A 650 -53.22 -35.85 49.18
CA ARG A 650 -53.20 -36.41 50.54
C ARG A 650 -53.82 -35.43 51.54
N THR A 651 -54.62 -35.95 52.49
CA THR A 651 -55.39 -35.12 53.45
C THR A 651 -54.52 -34.10 54.19
N GLU A 652 -53.29 -34.49 54.53
CA GLU A 652 -52.32 -33.63 55.23
C GLU A 652 -51.72 -32.52 54.35
N GLN A 653 -51.85 -32.62 53.02
CA GLN A 653 -51.27 -31.70 52.01
C GLN A 653 -52.31 -30.81 51.32
N GLN A 654 -53.50 -30.64 51.90
CA GLN A 654 -54.60 -29.81 51.35
C GLN A 654 -54.35 -28.29 51.43
N SER A 655 -53.20 -27.87 51.96
CA SER A 655 -52.79 -26.45 52.02
C SER A 655 -51.44 -26.19 51.35
N VAL A 656 -50.86 -27.19 50.68
CA VAL A 656 -49.57 -27.02 49.99
C VAL A 656 -49.75 -26.02 48.84
N SER A 657 -48.78 -25.13 48.64
CA SER A 657 -48.89 -24.06 47.62
C SER A 657 -47.99 -24.27 46.40
N SER A 658 -47.09 -25.24 46.48
CA SER A 658 -46.22 -25.64 45.38
C SER A 658 -45.70 -27.05 45.61
N LEU A 659 -45.32 -27.74 44.53
CA LEU A 659 -44.57 -29.00 44.59
C LEU A 659 -43.22 -28.80 43.87
N ASP A 660 -42.13 -29.26 44.48
CA ASP A 660 -40.76 -29.03 43.99
C ASP A 660 -39.85 -30.23 44.27
N ASN A 661 -40.44 -31.39 44.56
CA ASN A 661 -39.71 -32.62 44.81
C ASN A 661 -40.50 -33.85 44.40
N TRP A 662 -39.78 -34.91 44.10
CA TRP A 662 -40.33 -36.26 44.01
C TRP A 662 -39.49 -37.23 44.83
N THR A 663 -40.15 -38.23 45.40
CA THR A 663 -39.55 -39.10 46.40
C THR A 663 -40.05 -40.53 46.24
N LEU A 664 -39.18 -41.49 46.57
CA LEU A 664 -39.49 -42.90 46.57
C LEU A 664 -39.31 -43.47 47.96
N ASN A 665 -40.20 -44.38 48.33
CA ASN A 665 -40.03 -45.18 49.53
C ASN A 665 -40.51 -46.61 49.30
N GLU A 666 -39.92 -47.57 49.98
CA GLU A 666 -40.45 -48.93 50.09
C GLU A 666 -40.56 -49.29 51.58
N THR A 667 -41.73 -49.80 51.97
CA THR A 667 -42.16 -49.88 53.39
C THR A 667 -41.92 -51.22 54.06
N GLN A 668 -41.62 -52.29 53.32
CA GLN A 668 -41.62 -53.67 53.84
C GLN A 668 -40.27 -54.38 53.66
N GLN A 669 -39.32 -53.74 52.99
CA GLN A 669 -38.02 -54.25 52.53
C GLN A 669 -38.13 -55.55 51.74
N THR A 670 -39.24 -55.74 51.04
CA THR A 670 -39.52 -56.95 50.25
C THR A 670 -38.94 -56.88 48.84
N GLY A 671 -38.64 -55.67 48.38
CA GLY A 671 -37.99 -55.35 47.12
C GLY A 671 -37.73 -53.85 47.01
N THR A 672 -37.57 -53.36 45.79
CA THR A 672 -37.34 -51.95 45.46
C THR A 672 -38.04 -51.63 44.14
N HIS A 673 -38.30 -50.36 43.86
CA HIS A 673 -38.59 -49.91 42.51
C HIS A 673 -37.60 -48.83 42.11
N THR A 674 -37.34 -48.75 40.81
CA THR A 674 -36.60 -47.64 40.23
C THR A 674 -37.56 -46.69 39.57
N VAL A 675 -37.21 -45.40 39.56
CA VAL A 675 -37.91 -44.39 38.78
C VAL A 675 -36.85 -43.57 38.05
N GLY A 676 -37.04 -43.38 36.76
CA GLY A 676 -36.19 -42.56 35.90
C GLY A 676 -37.00 -41.96 34.77
N ASN A 677 -36.34 -41.33 33.81
CA ASN A 677 -36.98 -40.67 32.66
C ASN A 677 -38.03 -39.64 33.08
N LEU A 678 -37.80 -38.97 34.22
CA LEU A 678 -38.73 -37.98 34.70
C LEU A 678 -38.67 -36.73 33.82
N THR A 679 -39.82 -36.28 33.34
CA THR A 679 -39.98 -35.04 32.59
C THR A 679 -41.18 -34.25 33.12
N ILE A 680 -41.15 -32.93 32.97
CA ILE A 680 -42.23 -32.02 33.36
C ILE A 680 -42.62 -31.17 32.16
N THR A 681 -43.92 -30.99 31.97
CA THR A 681 -44.51 -30.08 30.98
C THR A 681 -45.61 -29.25 31.63
N ASP A 682 -45.65 -27.96 31.31
CA ASP A 682 -46.65 -26.99 31.80
C ASP A 682 -47.92 -27.01 30.94
#